data_AF-A0A812MVL7-F1
#
_entry.id   AF-A0A812MVL7-F1
#
_cell.length_a   1.000
_cell.length_b   1.000
_cell.length_c   1.000
_cell.angle_alpha   90.00
_cell.angle_beta   90.00
_cell.angle_gamma   90.00
#
_symmetry.space_group_name_H-M   'P 1'
#
loop_
_entity.id
_entity.type
_entity.pdbx_description
1 polymer ?
#
loop_
_entity_poly.entity_id
_entity_poly.type
_entity_poly.pdbx_seq_one_letter_code
_entity_poly.pdbx_strand_id
1 'polypeptide(L)'
;MTARARRSQWLSQAARYLFLVTVMAGLCGFGFLWHVHNGPLQGYTDDVSATSSDQNVNMLEQQLRKLLASPSIPATSPILSPAHAGGESTSGVAANSGISVVSGMPHFAAEGPLDDVGALPAPHGVAVGDSAGTGLEAAGADFDPSDEAGSGGDNDCHDTHPNADSPDMLHVVFASDENQVEGVQASVASVVSATASPDELTIHIIVQARSLNTFKERFGIRPECHATVSVTGVLIKVHSVEGQLIEKAVAKVSSNLRKERGAIDTPENFARFYMHLILERAVVIYLDADTIVQADLAELRKQLLASGKTIGFVARENEVRMDKFLRKPKGCSAQLGASWKTLMSLQAYNVGVFAVNLQRWKDQHVVERVEELVTQHNRCGGKLWVGGSQPPLLLAFLNLKQGEEKDYIVFPAEWNYGDLGWRKTMSAAKLQTKKVLHWNGNKKPWNTDGLYREMWLPHRQGFYSLLKPYSASADGGSTQKPPDAGSTAPKPKAKKSGPAVTTTLSPEEQAAREACPSVRLLDEWVEAGASCVMGKSYGCLDPPKADGMYAMAGCAGLFSVSGKATVCGVGRTKCEPGAVPKSADCGLMILTSYFTTKKDWQRGKYVKPTFSKIQKLYQTAVTNGLSVSVLYDVLPQEFLDAYASERFRFVQVNLTQFDKRYGVNDVRYFFFERLVQQNRDWKYIFIVDAFDVRSGMNPCTGMQPGKIYVGGEQDRLKKHPWMKARFQKMGGKYNQWYTTKVTDKLKILNCGLTGGQRDMMLKLLSRMVQVLQDPALAIRQKNEDINLNMAALNYILYVEFDGKFQYGPPVHSAYKRFENKRKDVWWVHK
;
A
#
# COMPACT_ATOMS: atom_id res chain seq x y z
N MET A 1 0.20 23.49 46.24
CA MET A 1 0.33 23.62 44.77
C MET A 1 0.50 22.19 44.24
N THR A 2 -0.16 21.65 43.22
CA THR A 2 -0.77 22.20 41.99
C THR A 2 -2.01 21.39 41.54
N ALA A 3 -3.22 21.94 41.68
CA ALA A 3 -4.43 21.40 41.02
C ALA A 3 -5.29 22.50 40.34
N ARG A 4 -5.16 23.76 40.80
CA ARG A 4 -5.92 24.91 40.29
C ARG A 4 -5.43 25.45 38.93
N ALA A 5 -4.16 25.21 38.57
CA ALA A 5 -3.53 25.78 37.38
C ALA A 5 -3.94 25.11 36.04
N ARG A 6 -4.39 23.85 36.05
CA ARG A 6 -4.77 23.12 34.81
C ARG A 6 -6.21 23.37 34.35
N ARG A 7 -7.07 24.00 35.18
CA ARG A 7 -8.49 24.28 34.82
C ARG A 7 -8.70 25.57 34.01
N SER A 8 -7.83 26.58 34.14
CA SER A 8 -7.98 27.84 33.38
C SER A 8 -7.55 27.71 31.91
N GLN A 9 -6.55 26.88 31.60
CA GLN A 9 -6.10 26.66 30.22
C GLN A 9 -7.19 26.01 29.33
N TRP A 10 -7.97 25.08 29.87
CA TRP A 10 -9.04 24.41 29.10
C TRP A 10 -10.21 25.34 28.75
N LEU A 11 -10.63 26.20 29.68
CA LEU A 11 -11.71 27.16 29.43
C LEU A 11 -11.32 28.21 28.37
N SER A 12 -10.04 28.59 28.30
CA SER A 12 -9.53 29.52 27.28
C SER A 12 -9.46 28.93 25.86
N GLN A 13 -9.37 27.61 25.70
CA GLN A 13 -9.39 26.97 24.37
C GLN A 13 -10.82 26.69 23.89
N ALA A 14 -11.73 26.28 24.78
CA ALA A 14 -13.14 26.07 24.42
C ALA A 14 -13.82 27.37 23.94
N ALA A 15 -13.54 28.51 24.59
CA ALA A 15 -14.08 29.81 24.18
C ALA A 15 -13.62 30.26 22.78
N ARG A 16 -12.37 29.93 22.38
CA ARG A 16 -11.84 30.25 21.05
C ARG A 16 -12.48 29.40 19.95
N TYR A 17 -12.78 28.14 20.23
CA TYR A 17 -13.51 27.27 19.29
C TYR A 17 -14.95 27.72 19.07
N LEU A 18 -15.65 28.12 20.14
CA LEU A 18 -17.05 28.56 20.03
C LEU A 18 -17.18 29.85 19.18
N PHE A 19 -16.25 30.80 19.34
CA PHE A 19 -16.24 32.05 18.56
C PHE A 19 -16.00 31.80 17.05
N LEU A 20 -15.08 30.88 16.70
CA LEU A 20 -14.82 30.51 15.30
C LEU A 20 -16.01 29.81 14.62
N VAL A 21 -16.75 28.97 15.35
CA VAL A 21 -17.94 28.30 14.82
C VAL A 21 -19.10 29.28 14.59
N THR A 22 -19.26 30.30 15.44
CA THR A 22 -20.31 31.32 15.25
C THR A 22 -20.02 32.27 14.09
N VAL A 23 -18.76 32.62 13.83
CA VAL A 23 -18.38 33.50 12.70
C VAL A 23 -18.48 32.78 11.34
N MET A 24 -18.15 31.49 11.27
CA MET A 24 -18.23 30.70 10.02
C MET A 24 -19.67 30.35 9.60
N ALA A 25 -20.65 30.39 10.51
CA ALA A 25 -22.05 30.15 10.21
C ALA A 25 -22.80 31.39 9.67
N GLY A 26 -22.22 32.59 9.79
CA GLY A 26 -22.85 33.86 9.40
C GLY A 26 -22.59 34.35 7.97
N LEU A 27 -21.80 33.62 7.18
CA LEU A 27 -21.33 34.06 5.85
C LEU A 27 -21.89 33.25 4.67
N CYS A 28 -22.92 32.42 4.89
CA CYS A 28 -23.67 31.73 3.83
C CYS A 28 -25.15 32.17 3.83
N GLY A 29 -25.41 33.41 3.44
CA GLY A 29 -26.74 33.97 3.23
C GLY A 29 -26.66 35.41 2.74
N PHE A 30 -27.48 35.78 1.74
CA PHE A 30 -27.43 37.03 0.95
C PHE A 30 -26.18 37.15 0.04
N GLY A 31 -26.27 37.57 -1.22
CA GLY A 31 -27.46 37.94 -2.01
C GLY A 31 -27.17 38.04 -3.52
N PHE A 32 -28.23 38.15 -4.33
CA PHE A 32 -28.20 38.25 -5.80
C PHE A 32 -27.87 39.68 -6.29
N LEU A 33 -27.40 39.79 -7.55
CA LEU A 33 -27.52 40.94 -8.48
C LEU A 33 -26.97 42.33 -8.08
N TRP A 34 -25.89 42.77 -8.77
CA TRP A 34 -25.97 43.94 -9.67
C TRP A 34 -24.89 43.89 -10.78
N HIS A 35 -25.13 44.60 -11.88
CA HIS A 35 -24.38 44.63 -13.15
C HIS A 35 -23.46 45.87 -13.28
N VAL A 36 -22.34 45.76 -14.04
CA VAL A 36 -21.79 46.82 -14.95
C VAL A 36 -21.19 48.09 -14.25
N HIS A 37 -20.09 48.76 -14.66
CA HIS A 37 -19.36 48.87 -15.93
C HIS A 37 -17.83 49.13 -15.78
N ASN A 38 -17.17 49.17 -16.95
CA ASN A 38 -15.79 49.53 -17.29
C ASN A 38 -15.19 50.82 -16.68
N GLY A 39 -13.84 50.90 -16.62
CA GLY A 39 -13.09 52.17 -16.66
C GLY A 39 -11.67 52.12 -16.04
N PRO A 40 -10.56 52.39 -16.79
CA PRO A 40 -9.19 52.17 -16.29
C PRO A 40 -8.30 53.43 -16.22
N LEU A 41 -7.04 53.24 -15.77
CA LEU A 41 -5.90 54.18 -15.80
C LEU A 41 -6.02 55.33 -14.75
N GLN A 42 -4.95 56.00 -14.28
CA GLN A 42 -3.57 56.14 -14.79
C GLN A 42 -2.62 56.65 -13.69
N GLY A 43 -1.29 56.54 -13.88
CA GLY A 43 -0.32 57.54 -13.39
C GLY A 43 0.64 57.14 -12.27
N TYR A 44 1.92 56.94 -12.64
CA TYR A 44 3.11 57.72 -12.22
C TYR A 44 3.34 58.07 -10.73
N THR A 45 4.54 58.01 -10.15
CA THR A 45 5.90 57.48 -10.47
C THR A 45 6.78 57.74 -9.23
N ASP A 46 7.89 57.01 -9.07
CA ASP A 46 9.24 57.43 -8.57
C ASP A 46 9.33 58.39 -7.34
N ASP A 47 10.17 58.24 -6.31
CA ASP A 47 11.49 57.60 -6.22
C ASP A 47 12.10 57.71 -4.79
N VAL A 48 13.28 57.11 -4.60
CA VAL A 48 14.40 57.53 -3.69
C VAL A 48 14.35 57.27 -2.16
N SER A 49 15.22 56.30 -1.77
CA SER A 49 16.12 56.18 -0.60
C SER A 49 15.63 56.18 0.87
N ALA A 50 15.74 54.99 1.47
CA ALA A 50 16.43 54.65 2.73
C ALA A 50 16.80 55.74 3.78
N THR A 51 16.37 55.52 5.03
CA THR A 51 17.27 55.52 6.22
C THR A 51 16.67 54.81 7.46
N SER A 52 17.57 54.17 8.21
CA SER A 52 17.57 53.70 9.62
C SER A 52 16.33 53.75 10.56
N SER A 53 16.13 52.62 11.25
CA SER A 53 15.88 52.41 12.70
C SER A 53 14.63 52.96 13.43
N ASP A 54 13.95 52.03 14.12
CA ASP A 54 13.38 52.18 15.48
C ASP A 54 12.37 53.28 15.80
N GLN A 55 11.27 53.38 15.05
CA GLN A 55 9.99 53.92 15.56
C GLN A 55 8.76 53.18 15.01
N ASN A 56 8.36 52.04 15.60
CA ASN A 56 7.09 51.38 15.25
C ASN A 56 6.47 50.50 16.35
N VAL A 57 6.51 50.96 17.61
CA VAL A 57 5.80 50.31 18.74
C VAL A 57 4.63 51.17 19.29
N ASN A 58 4.70 52.49 19.16
CA ASN A 58 3.79 53.41 19.87
C ASN A 58 2.44 53.71 19.19
N MET A 59 2.17 53.25 17.96
CA MET A 59 0.91 53.57 17.26
C MET A 59 -0.22 52.55 17.51
N LEU A 60 0.09 51.29 17.87
CA LEU A 60 -0.93 50.30 18.25
C LEU A 60 -1.39 50.40 19.72
N GLU A 61 -0.53 50.84 20.64
CA GLU A 61 -0.95 51.01 22.05
C GLU A 61 -1.94 52.17 22.25
N GLN A 62 -1.89 53.23 21.41
CA GLN A 62 -2.79 54.37 21.55
C GLN A 62 -4.24 54.08 21.12
N GLN A 63 -4.48 53.10 20.23
CA GLN A 63 -5.84 52.72 19.83
C GLN A 63 -6.52 51.81 20.87
N LEU A 64 -5.76 50.98 21.60
CA LEU A 64 -6.32 50.09 22.63
C LEU A 64 -6.78 50.83 23.90
N ARG A 65 -6.21 52.01 24.20
CA ARG A 65 -6.55 52.79 25.41
C ARG A 65 -7.85 53.59 25.33
N LYS A 66 -8.53 53.65 24.18
CA LYS A 66 -9.81 54.39 24.01
C LYS A 66 -11.08 53.56 24.28
N LEU A 67 -10.98 52.26 24.55
CA LEU A 67 -12.13 51.35 24.71
C LEU A 67 -12.43 50.92 26.16
N LEU A 68 -11.69 51.42 27.17
CA LEU A 68 -11.79 50.96 28.57
C LEU A 68 -11.83 52.10 29.60
N ALA A 69 -12.76 53.04 29.44
CA ALA A 69 -13.09 54.04 30.48
C ALA A 69 -14.59 53.97 30.85
N SER A 70 -14.87 53.78 32.15
CA SER A 70 -16.21 53.70 32.79
C SER A 70 -16.69 55.12 33.22
N PRO A 71 -17.71 55.35 34.10
CA PRO A 71 -18.70 54.46 34.75
C PRO A 71 -20.16 55.01 34.87
N SER A 72 -21.13 54.22 35.39
CA SER A 72 -22.06 54.61 36.49
C SER A 72 -23.12 53.53 36.84
N ILE A 73 -23.73 53.63 38.03
CA ILE A 73 -24.66 52.70 38.73
C ILE A 73 -25.57 53.53 39.69
N PRO A 74 -26.73 53.09 40.28
CA PRO A 74 -26.91 51.81 40.99
C PRO A 74 -28.33 51.14 41.04
N ALA A 75 -28.35 49.91 41.60
CA ALA A 75 -29.31 49.30 42.55
C ALA A 75 -30.85 49.21 42.32
N THR A 76 -31.40 47.98 42.45
CA THR A 76 -32.00 47.45 43.72
C THR A 76 -32.41 45.95 43.59
N SER A 77 -32.77 45.30 44.71
CA SER A 77 -33.14 43.87 44.88
C SER A 77 -34.50 43.80 45.66
N PRO A 78 -35.08 42.66 46.14
CA PRO A 78 -34.57 41.26 46.26
C PRO A 78 -35.61 40.08 46.15
N ILE A 79 -35.16 38.84 46.47
CA ILE A 79 -35.93 37.71 47.11
C ILE A 79 -36.95 36.94 46.21
N LEU A 80 -37.20 35.60 46.26
CA LEU A 80 -36.76 34.43 47.08
C LEU A 80 -36.76 33.12 46.20
N SER A 81 -36.27 32.00 46.74
CA SER A 81 -36.44 30.60 46.23
C SER A 81 -37.19 29.77 47.30
N PRO A 82 -37.23 28.41 47.39
CA PRO A 82 -36.73 27.32 46.51
C PRO A 82 -37.65 26.06 46.38
N ALA A 83 -37.10 25.00 45.75
CA ALA A 83 -37.11 23.59 46.21
C ALA A 83 -38.02 22.50 45.55
N HIS A 84 -37.31 21.49 45.02
CA HIS A 84 -37.43 20.03 45.24
C HIS A 84 -38.57 19.15 44.66
N ALA A 85 -38.16 18.33 43.68
CA ALA A 85 -37.92 16.86 43.78
C ALA A 85 -39.07 15.82 43.72
N GLY A 86 -38.81 14.78 42.91
CA GLY A 86 -39.12 13.37 43.23
C GLY A 86 -40.36 12.77 42.57
N GLY A 87 -40.25 11.53 42.06
CA GLY A 87 -41.39 10.73 41.60
C GLY A 87 -41.07 9.75 40.47
N GLU A 88 -40.58 8.55 40.80
CA GLU A 88 -40.44 7.43 39.86
C GLU A 88 -41.73 6.59 39.75
N SER A 89 -41.87 5.82 38.65
CA SER A 89 -42.61 4.54 38.57
C SER A 89 -44.16 4.62 38.68
N THR A 90 -45.00 3.69 38.16
CA THR A 90 -44.80 2.45 37.38
C THR A 90 -46.10 2.03 36.67
N SER A 91 -45.98 1.16 35.64
CA SER A 91 -46.88 0.03 35.26
C SER A 91 -48.35 0.25 34.81
N GLY A 92 -48.88 -0.77 34.08
CA GLY A 92 -50.29 -0.94 33.69
C GLY A 92 -50.61 -0.47 32.26
N VAL A 93 -50.49 -1.25 31.18
CA VAL A 93 -51.16 -2.54 30.84
C VAL A 93 -52.70 -2.44 30.81
N ALA A 94 -53.28 -2.31 29.61
CA ALA A 94 -54.31 -3.22 29.06
C ALA A 94 -54.78 -2.75 27.66
N ALA A 95 -55.20 -3.69 26.82
CA ALA A 95 -55.76 -3.42 25.48
C ALA A 95 -57.25 -3.79 25.44
N ASN A 96 -58.02 -3.10 24.57
CA ASN A 96 -59.15 -3.62 23.77
C ASN A 96 -59.79 -2.45 23.00
N SER A 97 -59.85 -2.43 21.66
CA SER A 97 -60.71 -3.22 20.73
C SER A 97 -62.05 -2.53 20.43
N GLY A 98 -62.40 -2.34 19.15
CA GLY A 98 -63.68 -1.78 18.70
C GLY A 98 -63.74 -1.58 17.18
N ILE A 99 -64.77 -2.12 16.53
CA ILE A 99 -64.94 -2.22 15.06
C ILE A 99 -66.24 -1.52 14.61
N SER A 100 -66.22 -0.80 13.48
CA SER A 100 -67.33 -0.58 12.50
C SER A 100 -66.76 0.23 11.31
N VAL A 101 -66.62 -0.19 10.04
CA VAL A 101 -67.44 -0.83 8.96
C VAL A 101 -68.48 0.08 8.23
N VAL A 102 -68.38 0.08 6.88
CA VAL A 102 -69.38 0.26 5.77
C VAL A 102 -69.48 1.59 4.96
N SER A 103 -69.49 1.41 3.62
CA SER A 103 -69.96 2.28 2.50
C SER A 103 -69.06 3.44 1.99
N GLY A 104 -68.96 3.70 0.68
CA GLY A 104 -69.55 3.04 -0.51
C GLY A 104 -68.94 3.52 -1.85
N MET A 105 -69.23 2.80 -2.95
CA MET A 105 -68.77 3.04 -4.35
C MET A 105 -69.99 3.37 -5.25
N PRO A 106 -69.89 3.93 -6.49
CA PRO A 106 -69.46 3.13 -7.66
C PRO A 106 -68.83 3.84 -8.90
N HIS A 107 -68.23 2.99 -9.76
CA HIS A 107 -67.96 3.00 -11.23
C HIS A 107 -68.23 4.20 -12.18
N PHE A 108 -67.35 4.32 -13.20
CA PHE A 108 -67.70 4.07 -14.63
C PHE A 108 -66.49 3.48 -15.40
N ALA A 109 -66.70 2.93 -16.62
CA ALA A 109 -65.72 2.13 -17.40
C ALA A 109 -65.86 2.33 -18.93
N ALA A 110 -64.93 1.74 -19.73
CA ALA A 110 -64.90 1.47 -21.20
C ALA A 110 -63.56 1.91 -21.86
N GLU A 111 -63.02 1.37 -22.96
CA GLU A 111 -63.03 0.02 -23.61
C GLU A 111 -61.82 -0.06 -24.60
N GLY A 112 -61.58 -1.19 -25.29
CA GLY A 112 -60.49 -1.38 -26.28
C GLY A 112 -60.74 -0.74 -27.67
N PRO A 113 -60.12 -1.16 -28.80
CA PRO A 113 -59.49 -2.49 -29.06
C PRO A 113 -58.19 -2.52 -29.97
N LEU A 114 -57.64 -3.74 -30.22
CA LEU A 114 -57.10 -4.38 -31.47
C LEU A 114 -56.28 -3.54 -32.53
N ASP A 115 -55.34 -4.04 -33.36
CA ASP A 115 -54.80 -5.37 -33.75
C ASP A 115 -53.44 -5.23 -34.52
N ASP A 116 -52.63 -6.31 -34.65
CA ASP A 116 -51.68 -6.72 -35.75
C ASP A 116 -50.73 -5.72 -36.49
N VAL A 117 -49.65 -6.05 -37.25
CA VAL A 117 -48.97 -7.27 -37.74
C VAL A 117 -47.48 -6.95 -38.05
N GLY A 118 -46.61 -7.97 -38.16
CA GLY A 118 -45.76 -8.11 -39.38
C GLY A 118 -44.27 -7.66 -39.42
N ALA A 119 -43.39 -8.66 -39.37
CA ALA A 119 -42.25 -8.91 -40.29
C ALA A 119 -40.98 -8.01 -40.40
N LEU A 120 -39.85 -8.74 -40.49
CA LEU A 120 -38.51 -8.41 -41.05
C LEU A 120 -38.58 -8.05 -42.56
N PRO A 121 -37.54 -7.52 -43.27
CA PRO A 121 -36.10 -7.69 -43.00
C PRO A 121 -35.15 -6.49 -43.29
N ALA A 122 -33.84 -6.72 -43.13
CA ALA A 122 -32.76 -5.86 -43.64
C ALA A 122 -32.59 -5.95 -45.17
N PRO A 123 -31.86 -5.02 -45.81
CA PRO A 123 -30.54 -5.40 -46.33
C PRO A 123 -29.43 -4.31 -46.34
N HIS A 124 -28.21 -4.81 -46.52
CA HIS A 124 -26.93 -4.20 -46.95
C HIS A 124 -26.90 -2.78 -47.57
N GLY A 125 -25.83 -2.00 -47.28
CA GLY A 125 -25.51 -0.77 -48.02
C GLY A 125 -24.21 -0.04 -47.59
N VAL A 126 -23.11 -0.35 -48.27
CA VAL A 126 -21.72 0.09 -48.05
C VAL A 126 -21.43 1.59 -48.34
N ALA A 127 -20.47 2.16 -47.57
CA ALA A 127 -19.50 3.24 -47.90
C ALA A 127 -19.81 4.77 -47.77
N VAL A 128 -18.99 5.40 -46.91
CA VAL A 128 -18.15 6.62 -47.11
C VAL A 128 -18.81 7.99 -47.41
N GLY A 129 -18.53 8.97 -46.54
CA GLY A 129 -18.66 10.40 -46.82
C GLY A 129 -18.33 11.29 -45.60
N ASP A 130 -17.23 12.04 -45.66
CA ASP A 130 -16.85 13.01 -44.61
C ASP A 130 -17.81 14.22 -44.53
N SER A 131 -18.04 14.74 -43.32
CA SER A 131 -17.95 16.19 -43.05
C SER A 131 -18.13 16.54 -41.56
N ALA A 132 -17.58 17.68 -41.16
CA ALA A 132 -17.43 18.09 -39.76
C ALA A 132 -18.73 18.56 -39.09
N GLY A 133 -18.86 18.27 -37.78
CA GLY A 133 -19.88 18.82 -36.89
C GLY A 133 -19.32 19.01 -35.48
N THR A 134 -19.28 20.26 -35.00
CA THR A 134 -18.70 20.64 -33.70
C THR A 134 -19.62 20.29 -32.52
N GLY A 135 -19.09 19.64 -31.49
CA GLY A 135 -19.78 19.41 -30.21
C GLY A 135 -18.78 19.03 -29.11
N LEU A 136 -18.32 20.00 -28.33
CA LEU A 136 -17.33 19.79 -27.28
C LEU A 136 -18.01 19.56 -25.92
N GLU A 137 -18.42 18.32 -25.63
CA GLU A 137 -18.77 17.91 -24.27
C GLU A 137 -17.68 17.01 -23.67
N ALA A 138 -17.33 17.29 -22.41
CA ALA A 138 -16.20 16.67 -21.74
C ALA A 138 -16.57 15.27 -21.21
N ALA A 139 -16.42 14.25 -22.05
CA ALA A 139 -16.42 12.86 -21.59
C ALA A 139 -15.15 12.58 -20.76
N GLY A 140 -15.32 12.22 -19.49
CA GLY A 140 -14.26 11.64 -18.70
C GLY A 140 -13.85 10.30 -19.28
N ALA A 141 -12.55 10.06 -19.47
CA ALA A 141 -12.07 8.77 -19.91
C ALA A 141 -12.15 7.77 -18.73
N ASP A 142 -13.20 6.95 -18.73
CA ASP A 142 -13.29 5.78 -17.87
C ASP A 142 -12.17 4.79 -18.24
N PHE A 143 -11.29 4.51 -17.27
CA PHE A 143 -10.31 3.45 -17.36
C PHE A 143 -11.01 2.14 -16.94
N ASP A 144 -11.47 1.35 -17.92
CA ASP A 144 -12.14 0.08 -17.66
C ASP A 144 -11.12 -1.00 -17.24
N PRO A 145 -11.18 -1.54 -16.00
CA PRO A 145 -10.25 -2.57 -15.54
C PRO A 145 -10.71 -4.01 -15.86
N SER A 146 -11.76 -4.20 -16.69
CA SER A 146 -12.45 -5.50 -16.83
C SER A 146 -12.21 -6.28 -18.13
N ASP A 147 -11.58 -5.68 -19.14
CA ASP A 147 -11.21 -6.35 -20.39
C ASP A 147 -9.82 -7.03 -20.36
N GLU A 148 -9.65 -8.06 -19.51
CA GLU A 148 -8.71 -9.19 -19.75
C GLU A 148 -9.22 -10.47 -19.03
N ALA A 149 -10.39 -10.95 -19.45
CA ALA A 149 -10.97 -12.22 -19.00
C ALA A 149 -11.45 -13.11 -20.16
N GLY A 150 -10.58 -13.31 -21.16
CA GLY A 150 -10.73 -14.30 -22.22
C GLY A 150 -9.34 -14.64 -22.79
N SER A 151 -9.02 -15.87 -23.20
CA SER A 151 -9.79 -17.12 -23.24
C SER A 151 -8.88 -18.31 -22.88
N GLY A 152 -9.41 -19.53 -22.83
CA GLY A 152 -8.64 -20.71 -22.44
C GLY A 152 -7.56 -21.10 -23.48
N GLY A 153 -6.30 -20.83 -23.16
CA GLY A 153 -5.11 -21.35 -23.81
C GLY A 153 -3.95 -21.40 -22.82
N ASP A 154 -2.99 -22.32 -23.00
CA ASP A 154 -1.82 -22.49 -22.13
C ASP A 154 -0.79 -21.35 -22.34
N ASN A 155 -1.17 -20.14 -21.91
CA ASN A 155 -0.26 -18.99 -21.89
C ASN A 155 0.69 -19.09 -20.69
N ASP A 156 1.87 -19.63 -20.95
CA ASP A 156 2.99 -19.77 -20.01
C ASP A 156 3.66 -18.43 -19.63
N CYS A 157 2.92 -17.33 -19.62
CA CYS A 157 3.48 -15.99 -19.51
C CYS A 157 4.12 -15.66 -18.16
N HIS A 158 3.95 -16.51 -17.13
CA HIS A 158 4.53 -16.32 -15.80
C HIS A 158 4.26 -14.89 -15.27
N ASP A 159 3.07 -14.36 -15.51
CA ASP A 159 2.74 -12.93 -15.48
C ASP A 159 2.00 -12.46 -14.22
N THR A 160 1.32 -13.37 -13.53
CA THR A 160 0.63 -13.08 -12.27
C THR A 160 1.61 -12.93 -11.10
N HIS A 161 1.33 -12.01 -10.16
CA HIS A 161 1.80 -12.14 -8.78
C HIS A 161 0.67 -11.75 -7.81
N PRO A 162 0.39 -12.56 -6.77
CA PRO A 162 -0.79 -12.43 -5.91
C PRO A 162 -0.97 -11.09 -5.19
N ASN A 163 0.11 -10.33 -5.06
CA ASN A 163 0.17 -9.02 -4.44
C ASN A 163 0.83 -7.98 -5.36
N ALA A 164 0.96 -8.25 -6.67
CA ALA A 164 1.72 -7.44 -7.63
C ALA A 164 1.53 -5.91 -7.47
N ASP A 165 0.26 -5.51 -7.30
CA ASP A 165 -0.17 -4.11 -7.24
C ASP A 165 -0.68 -3.74 -5.82
N SER A 166 -0.33 -4.55 -4.80
CA SER A 166 -0.72 -4.32 -3.40
C SER A 166 0.13 -3.21 -2.78
N PRO A 167 -0.46 -2.17 -2.16
CA PRO A 167 0.27 -1.00 -1.65
C PRO A 167 1.29 -1.31 -0.54
N ASP A 168 1.21 -2.50 0.05
CA ASP A 168 2.15 -3.03 1.04
C ASP A 168 3.51 -3.45 0.47
N MET A 169 3.58 -3.79 -0.82
CA MET A 169 4.81 -4.23 -1.48
C MET A 169 5.82 -3.09 -1.57
N LEU A 170 7.09 -3.44 -1.70
CA LEU A 170 8.07 -2.56 -2.29
C LEU A 170 7.84 -2.52 -3.80
N HIS A 171 7.42 -1.38 -4.32
CA HIS A 171 7.34 -1.15 -5.75
C HIS A 171 8.56 -0.36 -6.22
N VAL A 172 9.24 -0.85 -7.25
CA VAL A 172 10.30 -0.11 -7.95
C VAL A 172 9.81 0.21 -9.35
N VAL A 173 9.91 1.47 -9.75
CA VAL A 173 9.38 1.95 -11.04
C VAL A 173 10.48 2.55 -11.89
N PHE A 174 10.54 2.13 -13.14
CA PHE A 174 11.37 2.68 -14.20
C PHE A 174 10.49 3.36 -15.25
N ALA A 175 11.02 4.40 -15.90
CA ALA A 175 10.49 4.89 -17.18
C ALA A 175 11.63 4.86 -18.20
N SER A 176 11.40 4.25 -19.36
CA SER A 176 12.50 3.89 -20.28
C SER A 176 12.06 3.75 -21.73
N ASP A 177 13.04 3.74 -22.64
CA ASP A 177 12.89 3.52 -24.07
C ASP A 177 13.62 2.25 -24.54
N GLU A 178 13.48 1.91 -25.83
CA GLU A 178 14.19 0.78 -26.43
C GLU A 178 15.71 0.93 -26.44
N ASN A 179 16.25 2.16 -26.44
CA ASN A 179 17.69 2.41 -26.45
C ASN A 179 18.34 2.16 -25.07
N GLN A 180 17.54 2.22 -24.01
CA GLN A 180 17.95 2.06 -22.61
C GLN A 180 17.73 0.65 -22.04
N VAL A 181 17.19 -0.30 -22.82
CA VAL A 181 16.87 -1.68 -22.37
C VAL A 181 18.02 -2.32 -21.59
N GLU A 182 19.27 -2.24 -22.07
CA GLU A 182 20.42 -2.85 -21.38
C GLU A 182 20.73 -2.21 -20.02
N GLY A 183 20.46 -0.91 -19.88
CA GLY A 183 20.53 -0.20 -18.62
C GLY A 183 19.48 -0.72 -17.64
N VAL A 184 18.21 -0.77 -18.07
CA VAL A 184 17.11 -1.29 -17.24
C VAL A 184 17.36 -2.75 -16.84
N GLN A 185 17.84 -3.60 -17.76
CA GLN A 185 18.20 -4.99 -17.45
C GLN A 185 19.22 -5.08 -16.30
N ALA A 186 20.31 -4.31 -16.36
CA ALA A 186 21.31 -4.31 -15.31
C ALA A 186 20.79 -3.69 -14.00
N SER A 187 19.99 -2.62 -14.06
CA SER A 187 19.40 -2.01 -12.87
C SER A 187 18.42 -2.97 -12.18
N VAL A 188 17.49 -3.58 -12.94
CA VAL A 188 16.59 -4.63 -12.46
C VAL A 188 17.35 -5.80 -11.85
N ALA A 189 18.42 -6.27 -12.50
CA ALA A 189 19.27 -7.32 -11.94
C ALA A 189 19.92 -6.92 -10.60
N SER A 190 20.35 -5.66 -10.45
CA SER A 190 20.90 -5.14 -9.20
C SER A 190 19.85 -5.01 -8.09
N VAL A 191 18.65 -4.52 -8.41
CA VAL A 191 17.50 -4.44 -7.48
C VAL A 191 17.10 -5.82 -6.96
N VAL A 192 16.96 -6.80 -7.86
CA VAL A 192 16.60 -8.20 -7.51
C VAL A 192 17.68 -8.87 -6.65
N SER A 193 18.96 -8.51 -6.84
CA SER A 193 20.06 -9.04 -6.04
C SER A 193 20.24 -8.33 -4.68
N ALA A 194 19.85 -7.05 -4.57
CA ALA A 194 20.06 -6.24 -3.36
C ALA A 194 18.90 -6.27 -2.36
N THR A 195 17.71 -6.75 -2.75
CA THR A 195 16.56 -6.83 -1.83
C THR A 195 16.66 -8.01 -0.86
N ALA A 196 16.36 -7.76 0.42
CA ALA A 196 16.29 -8.79 1.45
C ALA A 196 14.95 -9.56 1.43
N SER A 197 13.95 -9.12 0.65
CA SER A 197 12.63 -9.74 0.59
C SER A 197 12.05 -9.81 -0.84
N PRO A 198 12.56 -10.70 -1.71
CA PRO A 198 12.09 -10.87 -3.09
C PRO A 198 10.57 -11.12 -3.22
N ASP A 199 9.97 -11.84 -2.27
CA ASP A 199 8.52 -12.12 -2.22
C ASP A 199 7.65 -10.90 -1.84
N GLU A 200 8.26 -9.76 -1.50
CA GLU A 200 7.61 -8.48 -1.21
C GLU A 200 7.99 -7.36 -2.21
N LEU A 201 8.70 -7.69 -3.30
CA LEU A 201 9.10 -6.75 -4.35
C LEU A 201 8.26 -6.95 -5.63
N THR A 202 7.86 -5.85 -6.26
CA THR A 202 7.38 -5.84 -7.65
C THR A 202 8.02 -4.68 -8.41
N ILE A 203 8.46 -4.96 -9.63
CA ILE A 203 9.15 -4.02 -10.51
C ILE A 203 8.21 -3.65 -11.65
N HIS A 204 8.09 -2.37 -11.94
CA HIS A 204 7.25 -1.82 -13.01
C HIS A 204 8.13 -1.04 -13.97
N ILE A 205 8.01 -1.32 -15.27
CA ILE A 205 8.74 -0.62 -16.33
C ILE A 205 7.71 0.06 -17.22
N ILE A 206 7.74 1.39 -17.26
CA ILE A 206 6.86 2.21 -18.11
C ILE A 206 7.58 2.48 -19.43
N VAL A 207 6.92 2.15 -20.54
CA VAL A 207 7.38 2.39 -21.91
C VAL A 207 6.26 3.05 -22.72
N GLN A 208 6.57 3.58 -23.91
CA GLN A 208 5.53 4.08 -24.82
C GLN A 208 4.83 2.90 -25.51
N ALA A 209 3.52 3.01 -25.76
CA ALA A 209 2.74 1.99 -26.46
C ALA A 209 3.40 1.53 -27.78
N ARG A 210 3.91 2.48 -28.59
CA ARG A 210 4.57 2.21 -29.88
C ARG A 210 5.88 1.40 -29.81
N SER A 211 6.55 1.35 -28.65
CA SER A 211 7.81 0.60 -28.47
C SER A 211 7.65 -0.62 -27.57
N LEU A 212 6.41 -0.93 -27.12
CA LEU A 212 6.12 -1.98 -26.15
C LEU A 212 6.67 -3.35 -26.56
N ASN A 213 6.38 -3.81 -27.77
CA ASN A 213 6.78 -5.16 -28.23
C ASN A 213 8.30 -5.26 -28.42
N THR A 214 8.92 -4.29 -29.10
CA THR A 214 10.37 -4.23 -29.29
C THR A 214 11.12 -4.12 -27.96
N PHE A 215 10.56 -3.41 -26.97
CA PHE A 215 11.10 -3.38 -25.61
C PHE A 215 10.97 -4.75 -24.93
N LYS A 216 9.78 -5.37 -24.93
CA LYS A 216 9.53 -6.70 -24.35
C LYS A 216 10.53 -7.73 -24.90
N GLU A 217 10.62 -7.85 -26.22
CA GLU A 217 11.51 -8.79 -26.92
C GLU A 217 12.97 -8.61 -26.49
N ARG A 218 13.49 -7.39 -26.56
CA ARG A 218 14.89 -7.09 -26.18
C ARG A 218 15.13 -7.23 -24.68
N PHE A 219 14.10 -7.01 -23.86
CA PHE A 219 14.17 -7.20 -22.41
C PHE A 219 14.12 -8.69 -22.02
N GLY A 220 13.65 -9.58 -22.89
CA GLY A 220 13.52 -11.03 -22.62
C GLY A 220 12.11 -11.45 -22.17
N ILE A 221 11.09 -10.67 -22.54
CA ILE A 221 9.67 -10.97 -22.31
C ILE A 221 9.03 -11.27 -23.67
N ARG A 222 8.25 -12.36 -23.78
CA ARG A 222 7.51 -12.68 -25.01
C ARG A 222 6.47 -11.56 -25.32
N PRO A 223 6.26 -11.12 -26.57
CA PRO A 223 5.37 -10.01 -26.91
C PRO A 223 3.96 -10.08 -26.30
N GLU A 224 3.38 -11.27 -26.26
CA GLU A 224 2.07 -11.61 -25.68
C GLU A 224 2.03 -11.58 -24.15
N CYS A 225 3.18 -11.56 -23.48
CA CYS A 225 3.27 -11.55 -22.01
C CYS A 225 3.45 -10.11 -21.50
N HIS A 226 2.70 -9.72 -20.47
CA HIS A 226 2.76 -8.38 -19.89
C HIS A 226 3.75 -8.27 -18.71
N ALA A 227 4.27 -9.42 -18.26
CA ALA A 227 5.23 -9.50 -17.17
C ALA A 227 6.09 -10.77 -17.29
N THR A 228 7.07 -10.89 -16.40
CA THR A 228 7.85 -12.11 -16.15
C THR A 228 8.22 -12.20 -14.67
N VAL A 229 8.59 -13.39 -14.19
CA VAL A 229 9.01 -13.61 -12.79
C VAL A 229 10.47 -14.02 -12.74
N SER A 230 11.23 -13.44 -11.82
CA SER A 230 12.60 -13.86 -11.56
C SER A 230 12.67 -15.26 -10.93
N VAL A 231 13.84 -15.91 -10.99
CA VAL A 231 14.11 -17.16 -10.26
C VAL A 231 13.88 -17.03 -8.75
N THR A 232 14.08 -15.82 -8.19
CA THR A 232 13.80 -15.50 -6.78
C THR A 232 12.33 -15.25 -6.46
N GLY A 233 11.47 -15.01 -7.46
CA GLY A 233 10.02 -14.82 -7.31
C GLY A 233 9.52 -13.38 -7.50
N VAL A 234 10.42 -12.43 -7.79
CA VAL A 234 10.08 -11.02 -8.07
C VAL A 234 9.30 -10.93 -9.37
N LEU A 235 8.16 -10.24 -9.37
CA LEU A 235 7.44 -9.93 -10.60
C LEU A 235 7.99 -8.66 -11.25
N ILE A 236 8.22 -8.70 -12.56
CA ILE A 236 8.63 -7.58 -13.40
C ILE A 236 7.53 -7.36 -14.45
N LYS A 237 6.78 -6.26 -14.33
CA LYS A 237 5.67 -5.87 -15.22
C LYS A 237 6.12 -4.79 -16.20
N VAL A 238 5.73 -4.89 -17.47
CA VAL A 238 5.94 -3.84 -18.48
C VAL A 238 4.60 -3.20 -18.80
N HIS A 239 4.52 -1.88 -18.65
CA HIS A 239 3.32 -1.07 -18.84
C HIS A 239 3.53 -0.12 -20.03
N SER A 240 2.57 -0.08 -20.94
CA SER A 240 2.49 0.99 -21.95
C SER A 240 1.80 2.21 -21.37
N VAL A 241 2.26 3.41 -21.77
CA VAL A 241 1.51 4.66 -21.64
C VAL A 241 1.33 5.27 -23.02
N GLU A 242 0.14 5.80 -23.28
CA GLU A 242 -0.20 6.45 -24.55
C GLU A 242 0.60 7.74 -24.77
N GLY A 243 1.17 7.87 -25.97
CA GLY A 243 2.01 9.02 -26.33
C GLY A 243 1.28 10.36 -26.16
N GLN A 244 0.00 10.40 -26.49
CA GLN A 244 -0.84 11.61 -26.40
C GLN A 244 -1.03 12.14 -24.97
N LEU A 245 -0.98 11.27 -23.94
CA LEU A 245 -1.01 11.70 -22.54
C LEU A 245 0.32 12.39 -22.18
N ILE A 246 1.42 11.74 -22.51
CA ILE A 246 2.77 12.23 -22.25
C ILE A 246 3.03 13.54 -23.02
N GLU A 247 2.57 13.65 -24.26
CA GLU A 247 2.72 14.84 -25.11
C GLU A 247 2.08 16.12 -24.54
N LYS A 248 1.09 16.00 -23.64
CA LYS A 248 0.52 17.15 -22.90
C LYS A 248 1.51 17.71 -21.87
N ALA A 249 2.28 16.85 -21.20
CA ALA A 249 3.33 17.23 -20.24
C ALA A 249 4.73 17.36 -20.86
N VAL A 250 4.94 17.08 -22.14
CA VAL A 250 6.21 17.33 -22.82
C VAL A 250 6.35 18.81 -23.16
N ALA A 251 7.56 19.32 -23.02
CA ALA A 251 7.88 20.66 -23.47
C ALA A 251 7.70 20.78 -25.00
N LYS A 252 6.82 21.68 -25.46
CA LYS A 252 6.60 22.06 -26.87
C LYS A 252 7.77 22.90 -27.37
N VAL A 253 8.91 22.23 -27.48
CA VAL A 253 10.17 22.74 -28.02
C VAL A 253 10.23 22.41 -29.51
N SER A 254 10.68 23.35 -30.35
CA SER A 254 10.81 23.12 -31.79
C SER A 254 11.78 21.97 -32.09
N SER A 255 11.56 21.28 -33.22
CA SER A 255 12.39 20.15 -33.68
C SER A 255 13.89 20.48 -33.73
N ASN A 256 14.24 21.73 -34.05
CA ASN A 256 15.63 22.20 -34.09
C ASN A 256 16.25 22.29 -32.69
N LEU A 257 15.54 22.81 -31.67
CA LEU A 257 16.06 22.82 -30.29
C LEU A 257 16.09 21.42 -29.67
N ARG A 258 15.24 20.48 -30.09
CA ARG A 258 15.35 19.07 -29.66
C ARG A 258 16.68 18.44 -30.10
N LYS A 259 17.16 18.74 -31.31
CA LYS A 259 18.47 18.25 -31.80
C LYS A 259 19.66 18.78 -30.98
N GLU A 260 19.58 20.00 -30.45
CA GLU A 260 20.63 20.58 -29.59
C GLU A 260 20.62 20.04 -28.14
N ARG A 261 19.48 19.53 -27.65
CA ARG A 261 19.28 19.14 -26.24
C ARG A 261 19.48 17.64 -25.95
N GLY A 262 19.55 16.79 -26.98
CA GLY A 262 19.82 15.36 -26.84
C GLY A 262 18.75 14.58 -26.05
N ALA A 263 19.14 13.44 -25.48
CA ALA A 263 18.26 12.45 -24.83
C ALA A 263 17.60 12.90 -23.50
N ILE A 264 17.53 14.21 -23.24
CA ILE A 264 17.00 14.79 -22.00
C ILE A 264 15.51 15.14 -22.13
N ASP A 265 15.08 15.59 -23.32
CA ASP A 265 13.68 15.97 -23.61
C ASP A 265 12.89 14.82 -24.29
N THR A 266 13.29 13.54 -24.08
CA THR A 266 12.54 12.38 -24.60
C THR A 266 11.24 12.18 -23.79
N PRO A 267 10.10 11.82 -24.41
CA PRO A 267 8.82 11.76 -23.68
C PRO A 267 8.81 10.73 -22.54
N GLU A 268 9.62 9.67 -22.63
CA GLU A 268 9.80 8.65 -21.60
C GLU A 268 10.26 9.27 -20.27
N ASN A 269 11.09 10.32 -20.29
CA ASN A 269 11.48 11.06 -19.09
C ASN A 269 10.32 11.78 -18.40
N PHE A 270 9.20 12.01 -19.09
CA PHE A 270 7.96 12.60 -18.56
C PHE A 270 6.94 11.54 -18.13
N ALA A 271 7.06 10.29 -18.62
CA ALA A 271 6.23 9.17 -18.16
C ALA A 271 6.35 8.92 -16.64
N ARG A 272 7.48 9.32 -16.02
CA ARG A 272 7.67 9.28 -14.55
C ARG A 272 6.65 10.09 -13.74
N PHE A 273 5.91 11.03 -14.35
CA PHE A 273 4.84 11.75 -13.65
C PHE A 273 3.52 10.95 -13.57
N TYR A 274 3.35 10.01 -14.50
CA TYR A 274 2.14 9.22 -14.67
C TYR A 274 2.19 7.85 -13.96
N MET A 275 3.15 7.62 -13.06
CA MET A 275 3.24 6.40 -12.25
C MET A 275 1.94 6.09 -11.47
N HIS A 276 1.21 7.13 -11.09
CA HIS A 276 -0.08 7.02 -10.40
C HIS A 276 -1.19 6.38 -11.25
N LEU A 277 -1.03 6.30 -12.58
CA LEU A 277 -1.94 5.60 -13.49
C LEU A 277 -1.74 4.08 -13.48
N ILE A 278 -0.52 3.60 -13.21
CA ILE A 278 -0.21 2.15 -13.11
C ILE A 278 -0.33 1.61 -11.68
N LEU A 279 -0.27 2.49 -10.68
CA LEU A 279 -0.32 2.14 -9.25
C LEU A 279 -1.02 3.26 -8.45
N GLU A 280 -2.25 3.04 -7.99
CA GLU A 280 -3.01 4.11 -7.34
C GLU A 280 -2.54 4.48 -5.92
N ARG A 281 -2.13 3.50 -5.10
CA ARG A 281 -2.05 3.67 -3.62
C ARG A 281 -0.75 3.20 -2.97
N ALA A 282 0.29 2.98 -3.77
CA ALA A 282 1.57 2.48 -3.28
C ALA A 282 2.52 3.61 -2.81
N VAL A 283 3.49 3.26 -1.96
CA VAL A 283 4.77 3.99 -1.90
C VAL A 283 5.75 3.27 -2.83
N VAL A 284 6.24 4.00 -3.83
CA VAL A 284 7.11 3.48 -4.87
C VAL A 284 8.48 4.16 -4.83
N ILE A 285 9.51 3.45 -5.26
CA ILE A 285 10.86 3.98 -5.47
C ILE A 285 11.07 4.10 -6.97
N TYR A 286 11.23 5.32 -7.45
CA TYR A 286 11.56 5.57 -8.86
C TYR A 286 13.08 5.48 -9.08
N LEU A 287 13.49 4.86 -10.18
CA LEU A 287 14.87 4.76 -10.65
C LEU A 287 14.96 5.13 -12.15
N ASP A 288 15.95 5.93 -12.53
CA ASP A 288 16.39 6.08 -13.91
C ASP A 288 17.08 4.79 -14.40
N ALA A 289 17.04 4.53 -15.72
CA ALA A 289 17.53 3.30 -16.34
C ALA A 289 19.05 3.07 -16.23
N ASP A 290 19.83 4.08 -15.85
CA ASP A 290 21.29 4.08 -15.75
C ASP A 290 21.77 4.02 -14.29
N THR A 291 21.10 3.19 -13.49
CA THR A 291 21.36 2.98 -12.06
C THR A 291 21.86 1.56 -11.77
N ILE A 292 22.65 1.40 -10.70
CA ILE A 292 22.98 0.10 -10.08
C ILE A 292 22.76 0.22 -8.57
N VAL A 293 21.96 -0.69 -8.02
CA VAL A 293 21.53 -0.72 -6.62
C VAL A 293 22.37 -1.74 -5.84
N GLN A 294 22.97 -1.29 -4.74
CA GLN A 294 23.86 -2.09 -3.89
C GLN A 294 23.31 -2.27 -2.45
N ALA A 295 22.12 -1.74 -2.15
CA ALA A 295 21.45 -1.86 -0.84
C ALA A 295 19.93 -1.90 -0.97
N ASP A 296 19.23 -2.45 0.04
CA ASP A 296 17.78 -2.69 -0.02
C ASP A 296 16.96 -1.38 0.02
N LEU A 297 16.27 -1.09 -1.09
CA LEU A 297 15.40 0.08 -1.27
C LEU A 297 14.19 0.10 -0.32
N ALA A 298 13.88 -1.00 0.37
CA ALA A 298 12.87 -1.05 1.43
C ALA A 298 13.12 -0.01 2.54
N GLU A 299 14.38 0.37 2.79
CA GLU A 299 14.75 1.42 3.75
C GLU A 299 14.14 2.78 3.37
N LEU A 300 14.21 3.17 2.09
CA LEU A 300 13.65 4.42 1.58
C LEU A 300 12.12 4.45 1.72
N ARG A 301 11.46 3.33 1.37
CA ARG A 301 10.00 3.17 1.51
C ARG A 301 9.56 3.31 2.96
N LYS A 302 10.26 2.65 3.90
CA LYS A 302 10.00 2.71 5.34
C LYS A 302 10.13 4.14 5.89
N GLN A 303 11.18 4.86 5.48
CA GLN A 303 11.40 6.25 5.90
C GLN A 303 10.32 7.21 5.37
N LEU A 304 9.95 7.11 4.09
CA LEU A 304 8.89 7.96 3.53
C LEU A 304 7.53 7.69 4.20
N LEU A 305 7.14 6.43 4.36
CA LEU A 305 5.92 6.04 5.10
C LEU A 305 5.91 6.59 6.53
N ALA A 306 7.06 6.53 7.23
CA ALA A 306 7.17 7.04 8.59
C ALA A 306 7.02 8.58 8.68
N SER A 307 7.43 9.31 7.65
CA SER A 307 7.37 10.78 7.59
C SER A 307 5.98 11.35 7.32
N GLY A 308 5.08 10.57 6.71
CA GLY A 308 3.77 11.05 6.25
C GLY A 308 3.81 12.04 5.08
N LYS A 309 4.97 12.30 4.48
CA LYS A 309 5.17 13.24 3.37
C LYS A 309 4.93 12.59 2.00
N THR A 310 4.72 13.41 0.97
CA THR A 310 4.42 12.94 -0.40
C THR A 310 5.64 12.38 -1.12
N ILE A 311 6.80 13.04 -1.02
CA ILE A 311 8.01 12.65 -1.76
C ILE A 311 9.27 12.67 -0.86
N GLY A 312 10.21 11.79 -1.15
CA GLY A 312 11.55 11.79 -0.58
C GLY A 312 12.59 11.94 -1.68
N PHE A 313 13.22 13.12 -1.74
CA PHE A 313 14.32 13.38 -2.67
C PHE A 313 15.64 12.85 -2.11
N VAL A 314 16.63 12.58 -2.97
CA VAL A 314 17.98 12.23 -2.51
C VAL A 314 18.91 13.45 -2.60
N ALA A 315 19.69 13.68 -1.54
CA ALA A 315 20.73 14.71 -1.54
C ALA A 315 21.82 14.43 -2.59
N ARG A 316 22.46 15.49 -3.10
CA ARG A 316 23.69 15.37 -3.91
C ARG A 316 24.90 15.42 -2.98
N GLU A 317 26.01 14.77 -3.34
CA GLU A 317 27.28 14.83 -2.58
C GLU A 317 27.80 16.28 -2.46
N ASN A 318 27.57 17.11 -3.49
CA ASN A 318 27.80 18.55 -3.48
C ASN A 318 26.48 19.28 -3.69
N GLU A 319 26.23 20.38 -2.96
CA GLU A 319 25.04 21.21 -3.16
C GLU A 319 25.01 21.79 -4.59
N VAL A 320 23.89 21.59 -5.28
CA VAL A 320 23.58 22.24 -6.56
C VAL A 320 22.31 23.05 -6.35
N ARG A 321 22.21 24.22 -6.96
CA ARG A 321 21.04 25.09 -6.91
C ARG A 321 20.31 25.14 -8.24
N MET A 322 19.08 25.65 -8.18
CA MET A 322 18.20 25.77 -9.34
C MET A 322 18.68 26.83 -10.35
N ASP A 323 19.63 27.72 -9.99
CA ASP A 323 20.35 28.60 -10.92
C ASP A 323 20.97 27.85 -12.12
N LYS A 324 21.47 26.62 -11.92
CA LYS A 324 22.05 25.80 -13.00
C LYS A 324 21.01 25.41 -14.05
N PHE A 325 19.77 25.21 -13.65
CA PHE A 325 18.69 24.69 -14.49
C PHE A 325 17.76 25.80 -14.99
N LEU A 326 17.45 26.80 -14.17
CA LEU A 326 16.49 27.86 -14.47
C LEU A 326 17.10 28.98 -15.32
N ARG A 327 16.31 29.54 -16.23
CA ARG A 327 16.68 30.69 -17.06
C ARG A 327 15.52 31.68 -17.08
N LYS A 328 15.78 32.98 -16.97
CA LYS A 328 14.77 34.04 -17.10
C LYS A 328 14.79 34.60 -18.53
N PRO A 329 13.96 34.10 -19.47
CA PRO A 329 13.91 34.62 -20.83
C PRO A 329 13.43 36.07 -20.88
N LYS A 330 14.07 36.88 -21.73
CA LYS A 330 13.60 38.23 -22.08
C LYS A 330 12.24 38.15 -22.76
N GLY A 331 11.31 39.06 -22.43
CA GLY A 331 9.97 39.12 -23.03
C GLY A 331 8.97 38.05 -22.56
N CYS A 332 9.31 37.26 -21.54
CA CYS A 332 8.42 36.25 -20.96
C CYS A 332 7.79 36.75 -19.66
N SER A 333 6.46 36.65 -19.56
CA SER A 333 5.63 37.05 -18.40
C SER A 333 5.17 35.87 -17.53
N ALA A 334 5.84 34.71 -17.59
CA ALA A 334 5.47 33.52 -16.81
C ALA A 334 5.40 33.82 -15.30
N GLN A 335 4.22 33.57 -14.72
CA GLN A 335 3.96 33.76 -13.29
C GLN A 335 4.14 32.44 -12.54
N LEU A 336 5.39 32.17 -12.17
CA LEU A 336 5.76 31.02 -11.33
C LEU A 336 5.48 31.26 -9.83
N GLY A 337 4.68 32.25 -9.45
CA GLY A 337 4.34 32.58 -8.05
C GLY A 337 5.45 33.24 -7.24
N ALA A 338 6.66 32.67 -7.20
CA ALA A 338 7.80 33.21 -6.47
C ALA A 338 8.74 34.06 -7.35
N SER A 339 9.54 34.91 -6.70
CA SER A 339 10.55 35.73 -7.40
C SER A 339 11.66 34.86 -8.00
N TRP A 340 12.21 35.27 -9.14
CA TRP A 340 13.32 34.56 -9.80
C TRP A 340 14.55 34.37 -8.89
N LYS A 341 14.84 35.35 -8.02
CA LYS A 341 15.92 35.25 -7.02
C LYS A 341 15.65 34.11 -6.04
N THR A 342 14.41 33.99 -5.56
CA THR A 342 13.96 32.89 -4.69
C THR A 342 14.08 31.55 -5.43
N LEU A 343 13.49 31.44 -6.63
CA LEU A 343 13.49 30.21 -7.42
C LEU A 343 14.90 29.70 -7.73
N MET A 344 15.83 30.59 -8.12
CA MET A 344 17.23 30.22 -8.40
C MET A 344 18.01 29.81 -7.15
N SER A 345 17.61 30.27 -5.96
CA SER A 345 18.25 29.91 -4.69
C SER A 345 17.85 28.53 -4.15
N LEU A 346 16.77 27.93 -4.67
CA LEU A 346 16.29 26.61 -4.24
C LEU A 346 17.34 25.52 -4.51
N GLN A 347 17.44 24.55 -3.61
CA GLN A 347 18.33 23.39 -3.76
C GLN A 347 17.80 22.45 -4.87
N ALA A 348 18.69 22.00 -5.76
CA ALA A 348 18.35 21.13 -6.88
C ALA A 348 18.78 19.68 -6.60
N TYR A 349 17.85 18.84 -6.15
CA TYR A 349 18.08 17.40 -5.98
C TYR A 349 18.28 16.68 -7.33
N ASN A 350 18.75 15.44 -7.31
CA ASN A 350 18.75 14.56 -8.48
C ASN A 350 17.49 13.69 -8.43
N VAL A 351 16.65 13.74 -9.47
CA VAL A 351 15.35 13.02 -9.51
C VAL A 351 15.38 11.73 -10.33
N GLY A 352 16.57 11.18 -10.60
CA GLY A 352 16.72 9.81 -11.09
C GLY A 352 16.69 8.75 -9.98
N VAL A 353 16.65 9.16 -8.72
CA VAL A 353 16.28 8.31 -7.59
C VAL A 353 15.42 9.14 -6.63
N PHE A 354 14.19 8.69 -6.36
CA PHE A 354 13.34 9.26 -5.32
C PHE A 354 12.29 8.25 -4.84
N ALA A 355 11.79 8.44 -3.62
CA ALA A 355 10.63 7.71 -3.11
C ALA A 355 9.38 8.59 -3.21
N VAL A 356 8.22 8.04 -3.56
CA VAL A 356 6.97 8.81 -3.64
C VAL A 356 5.76 7.99 -3.16
N ASN A 357 4.85 8.65 -2.43
CA ASN A 357 3.56 8.12 -2.02
C ASN A 357 2.50 8.50 -3.06
N LEU A 358 2.05 7.53 -3.87
CA LEU A 358 1.18 7.78 -5.02
C LEU A 358 -0.25 8.20 -4.63
N GLN A 359 -0.75 7.75 -3.47
CA GLN A 359 -2.01 8.25 -2.93
C GLN A 359 -1.89 9.75 -2.63
N ARG A 360 -0.84 10.17 -1.90
CA ARG A 360 -0.64 11.60 -1.62
C ARG A 360 -0.31 12.42 -2.87
N TRP A 361 0.42 11.86 -3.82
CA TRP A 361 0.71 12.49 -5.11
C TRP A 361 -0.57 12.86 -5.87
N LYS A 362 -1.57 11.97 -5.84
CA LYS A 362 -2.93 12.21 -6.35
C LYS A 362 -3.67 13.23 -5.48
N ASP A 363 -3.69 13.06 -4.16
CA ASP A 363 -4.38 13.95 -3.21
C ASP A 363 -3.81 15.39 -3.15
N GLN A 364 -2.58 15.61 -3.64
CA GLN A 364 -1.91 16.91 -3.71
C GLN A 364 -1.86 17.49 -5.14
N HIS A 365 -2.54 16.88 -6.11
CA HIS A 365 -2.63 17.34 -7.50
C HIS A 365 -1.25 17.65 -8.13
N VAL A 366 -0.28 16.77 -7.89
CA VAL A 366 1.12 17.02 -8.26
C VAL A 366 1.32 17.00 -9.78
N VAL A 367 0.58 16.16 -10.50
CA VAL A 367 0.69 16.07 -11.97
C VAL A 367 0.16 17.34 -12.61
N GLU A 368 -0.99 17.82 -12.14
CA GLU A 368 -1.63 19.04 -12.60
C GLU A 368 -0.71 20.26 -12.36
N ARG A 369 -0.03 20.31 -11.20
CA ARG A 369 0.99 21.34 -10.90
C ARG A 369 2.20 21.26 -11.84
N VAL A 370 2.65 20.04 -12.19
CA VAL A 370 3.75 19.82 -13.16
C VAL A 370 3.32 20.20 -14.58
N GLU A 371 2.12 19.85 -15.01
CA GLU A 371 1.54 20.21 -16.31
C GLU A 371 1.31 21.73 -16.45
N GLU A 372 0.89 22.40 -15.38
CA GLU A 372 0.81 23.87 -15.33
C GLU A 372 2.19 24.50 -15.56
N LEU A 373 3.21 24.03 -14.83
CA LEU A 373 4.59 24.51 -14.98
C LEU A 373 5.12 24.31 -16.39
N VAL A 374 4.93 23.11 -16.98
CA VAL A 374 5.32 22.84 -18.38
C VAL A 374 4.55 23.72 -19.35
N THR A 375 3.27 23.98 -19.11
CA THR A 375 2.46 24.89 -19.92
C THR A 375 3.04 26.31 -19.90
N GLN A 376 3.48 26.81 -18.74
CA GLN A 376 4.19 28.10 -18.65
C GLN A 376 5.53 28.08 -19.40
N HIS A 377 6.30 26.99 -19.30
CA HIS A 377 7.56 26.81 -20.04
C HIS A 377 7.36 26.85 -21.56
N ASN A 378 6.30 26.22 -22.03
CA ASN A 378 5.90 26.19 -23.44
C ASN A 378 5.45 27.57 -23.94
N ARG A 379 4.65 28.31 -23.16
CA ARG A 379 4.26 29.69 -23.46
C ARG A 379 5.47 30.62 -23.59
N CYS A 380 6.55 30.37 -22.85
CA CYS A 380 7.81 31.09 -22.98
C CYS A 380 8.82 30.41 -23.92
N GLY A 381 8.34 29.71 -24.95
CA GLY A 381 9.13 29.19 -26.06
C GLY A 381 10.14 28.11 -25.68
N GLY A 382 9.90 27.37 -24.60
CA GLY A 382 10.79 26.32 -24.11
C GLY A 382 12.00 26.82 -23.33
N LYS A 383 11.96 28.04 -22.79
CA LYS A 383 13.15 28.75 -22.27
C LYS A 383 13.17 29.03 -20.76
N LEU A 384 12.19 28.56 -19.97
CA LEU A 384 12.22 28.74 -18.51
C LEU A 384 13.29 27.90 -17.80
N TRP A 385 13.70 26.77 -18.40
CA TRP A 385 14.72 25.90 -17.83
C TRP A 385 15.42 25.00 -18.88
N VAL A 386 16.45 24.30 -18.43
CA VAL A 386 17.14 23.19 -19.09
C VAL A 386 17.17 21.98 -18.14
N GLY A 387 17.28 20.75 -18.68
CA GLY A 387 17.29 19.52 -17.87
C GLY A 387 15.98 18.73 -17.86
N GLY A 388 15.14 18.87 -18.88
CA GLY A 388 13.98 18.00 -19.13
C GLY A 388 12.93 18.05 -18.02
N SER A 389 12.60 16.87 -17.48
CA SER A 389 11.58 16.66 -16.45
C SER A 389 12.04 16.98 -15.02
N GLN A 390 13.35 17.16 -14.76
CA GLN A 390 13.84 17.47 -13.41
C GLN A 390 13.35 18.83 -12.87
N PRO A 391 13.49 19.97 -13.59
CA PRO A 391 13.07 21.26 -13.07
C PRO A 391 11.58 21.38 -12.72
N PRO A 392 10.59 20.94 -13.53
CA PRO A 392 9.19 21.07 -13.17
C PRO A 392 8.81 20.20 -11.96
N LEU A 393 9.41 19.01 -11.81
CA LEU A 393 9.20 18.17 -10.62
C LEU A 393 9.73 18.84 -9.34
N LEU A 394 10.94 19.38 -9.39
CA LEU A 394 11.51 20.10 -8.25
C LEU A 394 10.67 21.35 -7.91
N LEU A 395 10.25 22.12 -8.93
CA LEU A 395 9.38 23.29 -8.72
C LEU A 395 8.02 22.90 -8.12
N ALA A 396 7.44 21.74 -8.46
CA ALA A 396 6.17 21.30 -7.88
C ALA A 396 6.21 21.14 -6.34
N PHE A 397 7.37 20.85 -5.75
CA PHE A 397 7.53 20.67 -4.29
C PHE A 397 8.33 21.78 -3.58
N LEU A 398 9.20 22.49 -4.28
CA LEU A 398 10.10 23.49 -3.68
C LEU A 398 9.59 24.93 -3.82
N ASN A 399 8.75 25.20 -4.81
CA ASN A 399 8.14 26.50 -5.03
C ASN A 399 6.79 26.58 -4.29
N LEU A 400 6.86 26.63 -2.96
CA LEU A 400 5.68 26.65 -2.08
C LEU A 400 4.89 27.95 -2.24
N LYS A 401 3.57 27.83 -2.37
CA LYS A 401 2.63 28.97 -2.32
C LYS A 401 2.44 29.43 -0.87
N GLN A 402 1.94 30.64 -0.67
CA GLN A 402 1.70 31.18 0.68
C GLN A 402 0.71 30.30 1.45
N GLY A 403 1.14 29.76 2.60
CA GLY A 403 0.36 28.83 3.42
C GLY A 403 0.59 27.34 3.11
N GLU A 404 1.34 26.98 2.07
CA GLU A 404 1.74 25.58 1.84
C GLU A 404 2.90 25.19 2.78
N GLU A 405 2.78 24.04 3.44
CA GLU A 405 3.88 23.44 4.19
C GLU A 405 4.82 22.64 3.29
N LYS A 406 6.07 22.46 3.74
CA LYS A 406 7.03 21.56 3.11
C LYS A 406 6.51 20.11 3.11
N ASP A 407 6.20 19.58 1.93
CA ASP A 407 5.70 18.20 1.76
C ASP A 407 6.73 17.19 1.19
N TYR A 408 7.99 17.30 1.65
CA TYR A 408 9.04 16.37 1.26
C TYR A 408 10.07 16.09 2.37
N ILE A 409 10.69 14.91 2.30
CA ILE A 409 11.90 14.54 3.06
C ILE A 409 13.13 14.49 2.14
N VAL A 410 14.32 14.43 2.74
CA VAL A 410 15.59 14.32 2.01
C VAL A 410 16.40 13.15 2.54
N PHE A 411 16.77 12.21 1.66
CA PHE A 411 17.60 11.06 1.96
C PHE A 411 19.11 11.39 1.82
N PRO A 412 19.99 10.69 2.56
CA PRO A 412 21.44 10.78 2.42
C PRO A 412 21.95 10.52 0.99
N ALA A 413 23.06 11.19 0.61
CA ALA A 413 23.55 11.23 -0.77
C ALA A 413 24.06 9.89 -1.32
N GLU A 414 24.38 8.90 -0.47
CA GLU A 414 24.76 7.56 -0.92
C GLU A 414 23.62 6.79 -1.62
N TRP A 415 22.36 7.24 -1.47
CA TRP A 415 21.20 6.70 -2.19
C TRP A 415 21.07 7.19 -3.64
N ASN A 416 21.94 8.10 -4.11
CA ASN A 416 21.97 8.57 -5.49
C ASN A 416 23.39 9.11 -5.78
N TYR A 417 24.39 8.22 -5.71
CA TYR A 417 25.78 8.58 -5.94
C TYR A 417 26.04 8.76 -7.44
N GLY A 418 25.82 9.99 -7.89
CA GLY A 418 25.72 10.35 -9.28
C GLY A 418 27.00 10.84 -9.96
N ASP A 419 26.78 11.42 -11.13
CA ASP A 419 27.76 11.98 -12.08
C ASP A 419 28.75 10.94 -12.63
N LEU A 420 28.48 9.64 -12.50
CA LEU A 420 29.37 8.57 -12.98
C LEU A 420 29.51 8.55 -14.51
N GLY A 421 28.55 9.17 -15.23
CA GLY A 421 28.65 9.44 -16.67
C GLY A 421 29.55 10.62 -17.07
N TRP A 422 30.24 11.26 -16.10
CA TRP A 422 31.16 12.39 -16.31
C TRP A 422 32.47 12.26 -15.53
N ARG A 423 32.42 11.86 -14.25
CA ARG A 423 33.57 11.78 -13.34
C ARG A 423 34.49 10.63 -13.74
N LYS A 424 35.79 10.88 -13.95
CA LYS A 424 36.75 9.85 -14.41
C LYS A 424 37.64 9.24 -13.30
N THR A 425 37.58 9.75 -12.07
CA THR A 425 38.61 9.52 -11.04
C THR A 425 38.12 8.77 -9.78
N MET A 426 36.99 8.05 -9.86
CA MET A 426 36.50 7.26 -8.72
C MET A 426 37.18 5.89 -8.67
N SER A 427 37.51 5.41 -7.46
CA SER A 427 37.98 4.04 -7.25
C SER A 427 36.79 3.09 -7.01
N ALA A 428 36.92 1.83 -7.45
CA ALA A 428 35.92 0.79 -7.22
C ALA A 428 35.56 0.65 -5.73
N ALA A 429 36.56 0.72 -4.84
CA ALA A 429 36.37 0.71 -3.39
C ALA A 429 35.47 1.88 -2.91
N LYS A 430 35.61 3.11 -3.44
CA LYS A 430 34.69 4.22 -3.10
C LYS A 430 33.27 3.93 -3.60
N LEU A 431 33.12 3.37 -4.80
CA LEU A 431 31.81 3.05 -5.40
C LEU A 431 31.07 1.95 -4.62
N GLN A 432 31.78 0.92 -4.15
CA GLN A 432 31.22 -0.17 -3.32
C GLN A 432 30.62 0.33 -1.98
N THR A 433 31.06 1.48 -1.46
CA THR A 433 30.48 2.06 -0.22
C THR A 433 29.13 2.78 -0.42
N LYS A 434 28.59 2.83 -1.64
CA LYS A 434 27.39 3.62 -1.98
C LYS A 434 26.17 2.72 -2.13
N LYS A 435 24.98 3.23 -1.79
CA LYS A 435 23.74 2.44 -1.83
C LYS A 435 23.14 2.36 -3.24
N VAL A 436 23.23 3.44 -4.03
CA VAL A 436 22.90 3.45 -5.46
C VAL A 436 23.96 4.23 -6.24
N LEU A 437 24.43 3.64 -7.33
CA LEU A 437 25.33 4.24 -8.33
C LEU A 437 24.50 4.75 -9.51
N HIS A 438 24.78 5.94 -10.03
CA HIS A 438 23.98 6.56 -11.08
C HIS A 438 24.84 7.25 -12.15
N TRP A 439 24.70 6.84 -13.42
CA TRP A 439 25.47 7.33 -14.55
C TRP A 439 24.84 8.55 -15.25
N ASN A 440 24.35 9.53 -14.46
CA ASN A 440 23.71 10.76 -14.96
C ASN A 440 24.66 11.64 -15.79
N GLY A 441 24.87 11.27 -17.05
CA GLY A 441 25.77 11.89 -18.00
C GLY A 441 25.92 11.06 -19.29
N ASN A 442 26.82 11.49 -20.16
CA ASN A 442 26.91 10.93 -21.52
C ASN A 442 27.67 9.59 -21.59
N LYS A 443 28.60 9.32 -20.67
CA LYS A 443 29.41 8.09 -20.66
C LYS A 443 28.70 6.92 -19.98
N LYS A 444 27.58 6.47 -20.56
CA LYS A 444 26.79 5.34 -20.06
C LYS A 444 27.61 4.04 -20.07
N PRO A 445 27.46 3.14 -19.08
CA PRO A 445 28.35 1.98 -18.92
C PRO A 445 28.20 0.95 -20.05
N TRP A 446 27.06 0.91 -20.75
CA TRP A 446 26.85 0.07 -21.93
C TRP A 446 27.55 0.59 -23.19
N ASN A 447 27.87 1.88 -23.29
CA ASN A 447 28.60 2.44 -24.41
C ASN A 447 30.05 1.91 -24.46
N THR A 448 30.67 1.96 -25.64
CA THR A 448 32.07 1.57 -25.86
C THR A 448 33.07 2.45 -25.09
N ASP A 449 32.68 3.70 -24.84
CA ASP A 449 33.45 4.69 -24.07
C ASP A 449 32.92 4.88 -22.63
N GLY A 450 32.07 3.95 -22.16
CA GLY A 450 31.42 3.98 -20.86
C GLY A 450 32.40 3.95 -19.68
N LEU A 451 32.06 4.70 -18.62
CA LEU A 451 32.86 4.73 -17.38
C LEU A 451 32.35 3.68 -16.38
N TYR A 452 33.25 3.17 -15.54
CA TYR A 452 32.96 2.22 -14.46
C TYR A 452 32.17 0.97 -14.89
N ARG A 453 32.41 0.48 -16.11
CA ARG A 453 31.70 -0.65 -16.71
C ARG A 453 31.82 -1.92 -15.86
N GLU A 454 32.90 -2.07 -15.10
CA GLU A 454 33.13 -3.16 -14.14
C GLU A 454 32.07 -3.24 -13.03
N MET A 455 31.43 -2.13 -12.65
CA MET A 455 30.34 -2.10 -11.67
C MET A 455 28.97 -2.46 -12.27
N TRP A 456 28.83 -2.39 -13.59
CA TRP A 456 27.57 -2.61 -14.32
C TRP A 456 27.52 -3.99 -15.01
N LEU A 457 28.65 -4.42 -15.57
CA LEU A 457 28.78 -5.62 -16.39
C LEU A 457 28.34 -6.92 -15.69
N PRO A 458 28.63 -7.16 -14.40
CA PRO A 458 28.17 -8.39 -13.71
C PRO A 458 26.64 -8.50 -13.68
N HIS A 459 25.94 -7.39 -13.43
CA HIS A 459 24.48 -7.35 -13.42
C HIS A 459 23.90 -7.54 -14.82
N ARG A 460 24.51 -6.90 -15.85
CA ARG A 460 24.11 -7.08 -17.25
C ARG A 460 24.27 -8.53 -17.74
N GLN A 461 25.37 -9.18 -17.37
CA GLN A 461 25.68 -10.57 -17.75
C GLN A 461 24.79 -11.56 -17.00
N GLY A 462 24.52 -11.33 -15.72
CA GLY A 462 23.62 -12.16 -14.90
C GLY A 462 22.14 -12.02 -15.25
N PHE A 463 21.71 -10.94 -15.92
CA PHE A 463 20.30 -10.62 -16.10
C PHE A 463 19.44 -11.78 -16.64
N TYR A 464 19.84 -12.46 -17.72
CA TYR A 464 19.03 -13.54 -18.29
C TYR A 464 18.96 -14.79 -17.40
N SER A 465 19.94 -15.05 -16.54
CA SER A 465 19.86 -16.14 -15.56
C SER A 465 19.00 -15.79 -14.34
N LEU A 466 18.63 -14.51 -14.16
CA LEU A 466 17.67 -14.09 -13.15
C LEU A 466 16.22 -14.30 -13.59
N LEU A 467 15.91 -14.39 -14.90
CA LEU A 467 14.56 -14.65 -15.38
C LEU A 467 14.24 -16.14 -15.32
N LYS A 468 12.99 -16.49 -15.03
CA LYS A 468 12.53 -17.87 -15.24
C LYS A 468 12.43 -18.15 -16.75
N PRO A 469 12.93 -19.30 -17.23
CA PRO A 469 12.72 -19.69 -18.61
C PRO A 469 11.24 -20.00 -18.84
N TYR A 470 10.71 -19.55 -19.97
CA TYR A 470 9.45 -20.07 -20.49
C TYR A 470 9.62 -21.56 -20.78
N SER A 471 8.63 -22.36 -20.41
CA SER A 471 8.52 -23.76 -20.81
C SER A 471 8.48 -23.85 -22.35
N ALA A 472 9.28 -24.75 -22.89
CA ALA A 472 9.23 -25.04 -24.31
C ALA A 472 7.95 -25.83 -24.60
N SER A 473 7.03 -25.21 -25.35
CA SER A 473 5.88 -25.92 -25.91
C SER A 473 6.38 -27.05 -26.78
N ALA A 474 6.03 -28.29 -26.43
CA ALA A 474 6.42 -29.48 -27.16
C ALA A 474 5.58 -29.64 -28.44
N ASP A 475 5.86 -28.85 -29.46
CA ASP A 475 5.49 -29.16 -30.85
C ASP A 475 6.31 -28.38 -31.88
N GLY A 476 6.50 -28.96 -33.07
CA GLY A 476 7.14 -28.29 -34.22
C GLY A 476 8.67 -28.47 -34.31
N GLY A 477 9.12 -29.64 -34.81
CA GLY A 477 10.53 -29.88 -35.08
C GLY A 477 11.07 -29.12 -36.30
N SER A 478 12.31 -28.63 -36.20
CA SER A 478 13.14 -28.28 -37.36
C SER A 478 14.60 -28.60 -37.05
N THR A 479 15.18 -29.54 -37.80
CA THR A 479 16.56 -30.00 -37.61
C THR A 479 17.56 -28.97 -38.12
N GLN A 480 18.38 -28.40 -37.22
CA GLN A 480 19.70 -27.93 -37.61
C GLN A 480 20.79 -28.71 -36.87
N LYS A 481 21.54 -29.46 -37.67
CA LYS A 481 22.64 -30.33 -37.27
C LYS A 481 23.86 -29.45 -36.88
N PRO A 482 24.43 -29.58 -35.67
CA PRO A 482 25.70 -28.93 -35.38
C PRO A 482 26.82 -29.58 -36.21
N PRO A 483 27.80 -28.80 -36.72
CA PRO A 483 28.93 -29.35 -37.47
C PRO A 483 29.91 -30.08 -36.53
N ASP A 484 30.41 -31.22 -36.98
CA ASP A 484 31.45 -31.98 -36.29
C ASP A 484 32.77 -31.21 -36.21
N ALA A 485 33.34 -31.13 -35.01
CA ALA A 485 34.75 -30.81 -34.78
C ALA A 485 35.23 -31.60 -33.55
N GLY A 486 35.83 -32.77 -33.80
CA GLY A 486 36.28 -33.65 -32.73
C GLY A 486 37.58 -33.20 -32.07
N SER A 487 37.72 -33.43 -30.76
CA SER A 487 38.99 -33.78 -30.15
C SER A 487 38.81 -34.37 -28.74
N THR A 488 39.44 -35.52 -28.52
CA THR A 488 39.94 -36.10 -27.25
C THR A 488 39.26 -35.72 -25.92
N ALA A 489 38.63 -36.71 -25.29
CA ALA A 489 38.14 -36.61 -23.91
C ALA A 489 39.26 -36.84 -22.87
N PRO A 490 39.44 -35.93 -21.88
CA PRO A 490 40.16 -36.23 -20.63
C PRO A 490 39.20 -36.74 -19.55
N LYS A 491 39.66 -37.73 -18.76
CA LYS A 491 38.95 -38.29 -17.60
C LYS A 491 38.60 -37.21 -16.55
N PRO A 492 37.52 -37.39 -15.74
CA PRO A 492 37.03 -36.37 -14.83
C PRO A 492 38.03 -36.03 -13.73
N LYS A 493 38.39 -34.74 -13.63
CA LYS A 493 39.00 -34.16 -12.42
C LYS A 493 37.90 -33.51 -11.58
N ALA A 494 37.93 -33.75 -10.28
CA ALA A 494 36.94 -33.25 -9.33
C ALA A 494 36.77 -31.72 -9.44
N LYS A 495 35.54 -31.27 -9.77
CA LYS A 495 35.19 -29.85 -9.65
C LYS A 495 34.95 -29.54 -8.19
N LYS A 496 35.81 -28.67 -7.66
CA LYS A 496 35.62 -28.00 -6.37
C LYS A 496 34.23 -27.35 -6.33
N SER A 497 33.57 -27.45 -5.19
CA SER A 497 32.36 -26.67 -4.88
C SER A 497 32.61 -25.19 -5.14
N GLY A 498 31.72 -24.55 -5.91
CA GLY A 498 31.68 -23.09 -6.01
C GLY A 498 31.40 -22.47 -4.64
N PRO A 499 31.82 -21.22 -4.40
CA PRO A 499 31.71 -20.61 -3.08
C PRO A 499 30.24 -20.46 -2.69
N ALA A 500 29.85 -21.09 -1.58
CA ALA A 500 28.62 -20.74 -0.91
C ALA A 500 28.68 -19.25 -0.54
N VAL A 501 27.59 -18.52 -0.79
CA VAL A 501 27.44 -17.13 -0.32
C VAL A 501 27.35 -17.16 1.19
N THR A 502 28.53 -17.14 1.80
CA THR A 502 28.73 -17.14 3.24
C THR A 502 28.93 -15.69 3.60
N THR A 503 27.94 -15.11 4.28
CA THR A 503 28.15 -13.83 4.95
C THR A 503 29.30 -14.01 5.94
N THR A 504 30.46 -13.42 5.63
CA THR A 504 31.63 -13.48 6.51
C THR A 504 31.33 -12.68 7.78
N LEU A 505 30.83 -13.40 8.77
CA LEU A 505 30.74 -12.96 10.17
C LEU A 505 32.11 -12.44 10.62
N SER A 506 32.11 -11.45 11.50
CA SER A 506 33.36 -11.07 12.14
C SER A 506 33.95 -12.25 12.95
N PRO A 507 35.27 -12.33 13.14
CA PRO A 507 35.89 -13.38 13.96
C PRO A 507 35.30 -13.46 15.38
N GLU A 508 34.90 -12.31 15.94
CA GLU A 508 34.21 -12.22 17.23
C GLU A 508 32.83 -12.90 17.20
N GLU A 509 32.01 -12.66 16.18
CA GLU A 509 30.68 -13.27 16.04
C GLU A 509 30.74 -14.76 15.74
N GLN A 510 31.74 -15.20 14.97
CA GLN A 510 31.97 -16.62 14.73
C GLN A 510 32.37 -17.33 16.03
N ALA A 511 33.36 -16.81 16.76
CA ALA A 511 33.75 -17.35 18.06
C ALA A 511 32.59 -17.34 19.07
N ALA A 512 31.76 -16.29 19.10
CA ALA A 512 30.59 -16.19 19.97
C ALA A 512 29.50 -17.22 19.62
N ARG A 513 29.32 -17.56 18.33
CA ARG A 513 28.43 -18.65 17.89
C ARG A 513 28.99 -20.03 18.23
N GLU A 514 30.28 -20.25 18.05
CA GLU A 514 30.95 -21.51 18.40
C GLU A 514 30.92 -21.76 19.92
N ALA A 515 31.02 -20.72 20.73
CA ALA A 515 30.86 -20.78 22.18
C ALA A 515 29.40 -21.00 22.64
N CYS A 516 28.41 -20.64 21.81
CA CYS A 516 26.99 -20.71 22.15
C CYS A 516 26.16 -21.38 21.02
N PRO A 517 26.43 -22.66 20.69
CA PRO A 517 25.81 -23.33 19.55
C PRO A 517 24.33 -23.66 19.77
N SER A 518 23.85 -23.62 21.01
CA SER A 518 22.48 -23.92 21.41
C SER A 518 21.50 -22.75 21.25
N VAL A 519 21.99 -21.53 21.03
CA VAL A 519 21.14 -20.34 20.86
C VAL A 519 21.29 -19.80 19.43
N ARG A 520 20.16 -19.62 18.74
CA ARG A 520 20.10 -19.04 17.39
C ARG A 520 18.98 -18.02 17.30
N LEU A 521 19.29 -16.76 16.99
CA LEU A 521 18.28 -15.77 16.61
C LEU A 521 17.51 -16.27 15.37
N LEU A 522 16.18 -16.28 15.44
CA LEU A 522 15.28 -16.67 14.35
C LEU A 522 14.57 -15.46 13.75
N ASP A 523 14.14 -14.53 14.59
CA ASP A 523 13.48 -13.28 14.18
C ASP A 523 13.74 -12.17 15.19
N GLU A 524 13.88 -10.93 14.71
CA GLU A 524 14.33 -9.80 15.51
C GLU A 524 13.25 -8.72 15.68
N TRP A 525 13.00 -8.32 16.93
CA TRP A 525 11.86 -7.49 17.34
C TRP A 525 12.29 -6.15 17.96
N VAL A 526 13.35 -5.53 17.42
CA VAL A 526 13.94 -4.29 17.92
C VAL A 526 13.43 -3.03 17.19
N GLU A 527 13.69 -1.85 17.77
CA GLU A 527 13.37 -0.57 17.11
C GLU A 527 14.31 -0.27 15.93
N ALA A 528 13.88 0.60 15.02
CA ALA A 528 14.62 0.87 13.79
C ALA A 528 16.00 1.50 14.07
N GLY A 529 17.07 0.73 13.77
CA GLY A 529 18.47 1.14 13.97
C GLY A 529 19.19 0.38 15.08
N ALA A 530 18.49 -0.43 15.88
CA ALA A 530 19.11 -1.40 16.78
C ALA A 530 19.38 -2.74 16.06
N SER A 531 20.26 -3.57 16.64
CA SER A 531 20.49 -4.96 16.18
C SER A 531 20.96 -5.89 17.30
N CYS A 532 20.41 -7.11 17.32
CA CYS A 532 20.75 -8.23 18.19
C CYS A 532 22.01 -8.93 17.67
N VAL A 533 23.16 -8.56 18.22
CA VAL A 533 24.47 -9.20 17.99
C VAL A 533 24.77 -10.25 19.06
N MET A 534 25.18 -11.46 18.64
CA MET A 534 25.57 -12.57 19.52
C MET A 534 26.81 -12.21 20.36
N GLY A 535 26.85 -12.65 21.62
CA GLY A 535 27.94 -12.36 22.57
C GLY A 535 27.98 -10.93 23.10
N LYS A 536 27.38 -9.95 22.39
CA LYS A 536 27.31 -8.54 22.80
C LYS A 536 25.95 -8.17 23.41
N SER A 537 24.85 -8.61 22.78
CA SER A 537 23.48 -8.24 23.18
C SER A 537 22.60 -9.43 23.57
N TYR A 538 22.96 -10.65 23.14
CA TYR A 538 22.32 -11.90 23.59
C TYR A 538 23.35 -13.04 23.55
N GLY A 539 23.07 -14.12 24.28
CA GLY A 539 23.94 -15.30 24.32
C GLY A 539 23.47 -16.35 25.31
N CYS A 540 24.27 -17.39 25.51
CA CYS A 540 24.02 -18.48 26.47
C CYS A 540 24.25 -18.00 27.92
N LEU A 541 23.53 -18.56 28.89
CA LEU A 541 23.76 -18.27 30.31
C LEU A 541 25.04 -18.93 30.84
N ASP A 542 25.20 -20.25 30.62
CA ASP A 542 26.37 -21.02 31.08
C ASP A 542 26.98 -21.87 29.93
N PRO A 543 27.81 -21.29 29.05
CA PRO A 543 28.48 -22.04 27.98
C PRO A 543 29.29 -23.24 28.52
N PRO A 544 29.17 -24.46 27.96
CA PRO A 544 28.36 -24.91 26.82
C PRO A 544 27.02 -25.58 27.23
N LYS A 545 26.65 -25.56 28.52
CA LYS A 545 25.44 -26.22 29.04
C LYS A 545 24.23 -25.32 28.83
N ALA A 546 23.34 -25.75 27.95
CA ALA A 546 22.32 -24.89 27.36
C ALA A 546 21.05 -24.70 28.23
N ASP A 547 21.25 -24.32 29.49
CA ASP A 547 20.23 -24.07 30.50
C ASP A 547 19.69 -22.61 30.37
N GLY A 548 19.44 -22.18 29.13
CA GLY A 548 18.84 -20.89 28.81
C GLY A 548 19.77 -19.85 28.17
N MET A 549 19.17 -18.71 27.84
CA MET A 549 19.81 -17.57 27.18
C MET A 549 19.63 -16.27 27.98
N TYR A 550 20.49 -15.28 27.73
CA TYR A 550 20.24 -13.89 28.08
C TYR A 550 19.94 -13.03 26.84
N ALA A 551 19.20 -11.95 27.03
CA ALA A 551 19.02 -10.85 26.09
C ALA A 551 19.10 -9.52 26.85
N MET A 552 19.97 -8.62 26.41
CA MET A 552 20.18 -7.30 27.01
C MET A 552 19.12 -6.30 26.58
N ALA A 553 19.01 -5.18 27.31
CA ALA A 553 18.12 -4.09 26.92
C ALA A 553 18.43 -3.60 25.50
N GLY A 554 17.39 -3.48 24.66
CA GLY A 554 17.53 -3.13 23.24
C GLY A 554 17.62 -4.33 22.29
N CYS A 555 17.83 -5.56 22.78
CA CYS A 555 17.68 -6.78 21.98
C CYS A 555 16.45 -7.57 22.46
N ALA A 556 15.52 -7.83 21.54
CA ALA A 556 14.34 -8.66 21.77
C ALA A 556 13.99 -9.41 20.47
N GLY A 557 13.40 -10.60 20.59
CA GLY A 557 13.14 -11.42 19.42
C GLY A 557 12.65 -12.83 19.72
N LEU A 558 12.54 -13.61 18.66
CA LEU A 558 12.35 -15.05 18.69
C LEU A 558 13.69 -15.74 18.44
N PHE A 559 14.01 -16.71 19.29
CA PHE A 559 15.24 -17.47 19.28
C PHE A 559 14.92 -18.98 19.30
N SER A 560 15.77 -19.81 18.72
CA SER A 560 15.85 -21.22 19.09
C SER A 560 16.84 -21.32 20.25
N VAL A 561 16.41 -21.92 21.36
CA VAL A 561 17.26 -22.21 22.53
C VAL A 561 17.13 -23.70 22.79
N SER A 562 18.22 -24.44 22.63
CA SER A 562 18.24 -25.91 22.74
C SER A 562 17.18 -26.57 21.84
N GLY A 563 17.00 -26.03 20.62
CA GLY A 563 15.99 -26.48 19.65
C GLY A 563 14.57 -25.95 19.89
N LYS A 564 14.28 -25.25 21.00
CA LYS A 564 12.92 -24.76 21.32
C LYS A 564 12.72 -23.30 20.95
N ALA A 565 11.60 -22.99 20.31
CA ALA A 565 11.16 -21.62 20.03
C ALA A 565 10.96 -20.83 21.35
N THR A 566 11.74 -19.78 21.54
CA THR A 566 11.91 -19.03 22.78
C THR A 566 11.86 -17.54 22.51
N VAL A 567 10.98 -16.81 23.18
CA VAL A 567 10.87 -15.35 23.07
C VAL A 567 11.60 -14.71 24.23
N CYS A 568 12.61 -13.90 23.94
CA CYS A 568 13.43 -13.22 24.93
C CYS A 568 13.59 -11.72 24.65
N GLY A 569 14.02 -10.95 25.66
CA GLY A 569 14.07 -9.48 25.62
C GLY A 569 12.70 -8.79 25.83
N VAL A 570 11.60 -9.51 25.63
CA VAL A 570 10.23 -9.01 25.86
C VAL A 570 9.87 -9.13 27.34
N GLY A 571 10.29 -8.15 28.15
CA GLY A 571 10.01 -8.09 29.59
C GLY A 571 10.76 -9.13 30.44
N ARG A 572 11.71 -9.86 29.84
CA ARG A 572 12.65 -10.77 30.52
C ARG A 572 14.01 -10.69 29.84
N THR A 573 15.07 -10.60 30.63
CA THR A 573 16.47 -10.55 30.16
C THR A 573 17.21 -11.87 30.30
N LYS A 574 16.62 -12.87 30.99
CA LYS A 574 17.05 -14.26 31.04
C LYS A 574 15.86 -15.16 30.72
N CYS A 575 16.07 -16.17 29.88
CA CYS A 575 15.00 -16.98 29.29
C CYS A 575 15.39 -18.45 29.16
N GLU A 576 14.60 -19.32 29.78
CA GLU A 576 14.72 -20.77 29.67
C GLU A 576 14.33 -21.29 28.27
N PRO A 577 14.80 -22.50 27.87
CA PRO A 577 14.41 -23.12 26.60
C PRO A 577 12.88 -23.31 26.47
N GLY A 578 12.26 -22.62 25.52
CA GLY A 578 10.82 -22.60 25.29
C GLY A 578 10.05 -21.48 26.00
N ALA A 579 10.75 -20.57 26.70
CA ALA A 579 10.11 -19.47 27.41
C ALA A 579 9.37 -18.50 26.46
N VAL A 580 8.16 -18.11 26.86
CA VAL A 580 7.31 -17.13 26.16
C VAL A 580 6.67 -16.15 27.16
N PRO A 581 6.20 -14.96 26.71
CA PRO A 581 5.42 -14.04 27.53
C PRO A 581 4.23 -14.70 28.22
N LYS A 582 3.86 -14.21 29.41
CA LYS A 582 2.74 -14.78 30.17
C LYS A 582 1.41 -14.54 29.42
N SER A 583 0.49 -15.49 29.52
CA SER A 583 -0.89 -15.33 29.02
C SER A 583 -1.60 -14.16 29.70
N ALA A 584 -2.46 -13.46 28.96
CA ALA A 584 -3.64 -12.86 29.58
C ALA A 584 -4.63 -13.99 29.92
N ASP A 585 -5.12 -14.06 31.15
CA ASP A 585 -5.91 -15.18 31.66
C ASP A 585 -7.42 -15.02 31.40
N CYS A 586 -7.83 -15.04 30.13
CA CYS A 586 -9.25 -15.07 29.77
C CYS A 586 -9.69 -16.33 29.00
N GLY A 587 -8.78 -17.28 28.73
CA GLY A 587 -9.09 -18.49 27.96
C GLY A 587 -9.44 -18.23 26.50
N LEU A 588 -8.87 -17.19 25.90
CA LEU A 588 -9.00 -16.86 24.47
C LEU A 588 -8.04 -17.68 23.61
N MET A 589 -8.58 -18.38 22.61
CA MET A 589 -7.81 -19.03 21.55
C MET A 589 -7.99 -18.31 20.21
N ILE A 590 -6.88 -17.97 19.55
CA ILE A 590 -6.89 -17.45 18.19
C ILE A 590 -6.75 -18.62 17.21
N LEU A 591 -7.59 -18.64 16.18
CA LEU A 591 -7.58 -19.64 15.11
C LEU A 591 -7.21 -18.99 13.79
N THR A 592 -6.35 -19.64 13.02
CA THR A 592 -6.03 -19.22 11.65
C THR A 592 -5.62 -20.41 10.78
N SER A 593 -5.37 -20.18 9.49
CA SER A 593 -5.07 -21.22 8.50
C SER A 593 -3.90 -20.83 7.61
N TYR A 594 -2.95 -21.75 7.43
CA TYR A 594 -1.79 -21.64 6.53
C TYR A 594 -1.80 -22.87 5.62
N PHE A 595 -2.50 -22.77 4.49
CA PHE A 595 -2.57 -23.85 3.50
C PHE A 595 -1.62 -23.57 2.32
N THR A 596 -0.80 -24.55 1.97
CA THR A 596 0.23 -24.46 0.92
C THR A 596 -0.10 -25.35 -0.28
N THR A 597 -0.87 -26.44 -0.11
CA THR A 597 -1.19 -27.40 -1.19
C THR A 597 -2.41 -26.99 -2.01
N LYS A 598 -3.01 -25.83 -1.73
CA LYS A 598 -4.15 -25.30 -2.48
C LYS A 598 -3.88 -23.86 -2.95
N LYS A 599 -4.24 -23.56 -4.20
CA LYS A 599 -4.20 -22.21 -4.75
C LYS A 599 -5.16 -21.29 -3.98
N ASP A 600 -4.68 -20.10 -3.64
CA ASP A 600 -5.54 -18.99 -3.24
C ASP A 600 -6.30 -18.49 -4.48
N TRP A 601 -7.63 -18.50 -4.39
CA TRP A 601 -8.54 -18.21 -5.51
C TRP A 601 -8.53 -16.75 -5.94
N GLN A 602 -8.13 -15.81 -5.07
CA GLN A 602 -7.98 -14.38 -5.44
C GLN A 602 -6.71 -14.14 -6.28
N ARG A 603 -5.82 -15.12 -6.25
CA ARG A 603 -4.38 -14.93 -6.41
C ARG A 603 -3.74 -15.91 -7.39
N GLY A 604 -4.46 -16.97 -7.79
CA GLY A 604 -4.04 -18.00 -8.74
C GLY A 604 -2.89 -18.90 -8.29
N LYS A 605 -2.34 -18.70 -7.09
CA LYS A 605 -1.07 -19.30 -6.64
C LYS A 605 -1.16 -20.01 -5.30
N TYR A 606 -0.29 -20.99 -5.13
CA TYR A 606 0.03 -21.63 -3.85
C TYR A 606 0.80 -20.68 -2.93
N VAL A 607 0.63 -20.81 -1.63
CA VAL A 607 1.41 -20.06 -0.63
C VAL A 607 2.71 -20.82 -0.34
N LYS A 608 3.87 -20.15 -0.44
CA LYS A 608 5.16 -20.71 -0.01
C LYS A 608 5.19 -20.86 1.52
N PRO A 609 5.80 -21.91 2.09
CA PRO A 609 5.94 -22.11 3.54
C PRO A 609 7.08 -21.25 4.15
N THR A 610 6.92 -19.93 4.17
CA THR A 610 7.93 -19.00 4.72
C THR A 610 7.43 -18.27 5.97
N PHE A 611 8.33 -17.99 6.92
CA PHE A 611 7.96 -17.41 8.22
C PHE A 611 7.46 -15.97 8.08
N SER A 612 8.02 -15.20 7.14
CA SER A 612 7.62 -13.82 6.83
C SER A 612 6.12 -13.67 6.56
N LYS A 613 5.45 -14.71 6.03
CA LYS A 613 3.99 -14.70 5.84
C LYS A 613 3.22 -14.61 7.16
N ILE A 614 3.69 -15.21 8.26
CA ILE A 614 3.00 -15.19 9.56
C ILE A 614 3.70 -14.34 10.63
N GLN A 615 4.91 -13.85 10.36
CA GLN A 615 5.78 -13.10 11.27
C GLN A 615 5.05 -11.99 12.03
N LYS A 616 4.29 -11.14 11.32
CA LYS A 616 3.53 -10.01 11.90
C LYS A 616 2.50 -10.49 12.93
N LEU A 617 1.75 -11.55 12.63
CA LEU A 617 0.79 -12.16 13.53
C LEU A 617 1.50 -12.86 14.70
N TYR A 618 2.58 -13.62 14.42
CA TYR A 618 3.36 -14.34 15.43
C TYR A 618 3.90 -13.39 16.50
N GLN A 619 4.68 -12.39 16.08
CA GLN A 619 5.28 -11.38 16.94
C GLN A 619 4.21 -10.70 17.79
N THR A 620 3.17 -10.16 17.15
CA THR A 620 2.16 -9.35 17.86
C THR A 620 1.22 -10.19 18.72
N ALA A 621 0.91 -11.43 18.37
CA ALA A 621 0.10 -12.30 19.21
C ALA A 621 0.86 -12.75 20.46
N VAL A 622 2.11 -13.21 20.30
CA VAL A 622 2.91 -13.71 21.43
C VAL A 622 3.31 -12.58 22.38
N THR A 623 3.70 -11.41 21.86
CA THR A 623 3.99 -10.21 22.69
C THR A 623 2.78 -9.68 23.46
N ASN A 624 1.57 -9.73 22.88
CA ASN A 624 0.33 -9.39 23.57
C ASN A 624 -0.20 -10.52 24.49
N GLY A 625 0.52 -11.63 24.65
CA GLY A 625 0.13 -12.72 25.54
C GLY A 625 -1.11 -13.49 25.05
N LEU A 626 -1.24 -13.70 23.73
CA LEU A 626 -2.30 -14.50 23.11
C LEU A 626 -1.87 -15.95 22.85
N SER A 627 -2.84 -16.84 22.64
CA SER A 627 -2.61 -18.21 22.13
C SER A 627 -3.10 -18.29 20.70
N VAL A 628 -2.34 -18.91 19.81
CA VAL A 628 -2.70 -19.12 18.39
C VAL A 628 -2.61 -20.60 18.05
N SER A 629 -3.61 -21.11 17.35
CA SER A 629 -3.58 -22.40 16.66
C SER A 629 -3.70 -22.18 15.16
N VAL A 630 -2.63 -22.50 14.43
CA VAL A 630 -2.54 -22.44 12.97
C VAL A 630 -2.89 -23.82 12.40
N LEU A 631 -4.00 -23.91 11.67
CA LEU A 631 -4.30 -25.08 10.85
C LEU A 631 -3.40 -25.08 9.61
N TYR A 632 -2.73 -26.19 9.30
CA TYR A 632 -1.90 -26.31 8.10
C TYR A 632 -2.08 -27.67 7.41
N ASP A 633 -1.84 -27.71 6.10
CA ASP A 633 -1.91 -28.94 5.30
C ASP A 633 -0.53 -29.60 5.20
N VAL A 634 0.44 -28.89 4.62
CA VAL A 634 1.84 -29.29 4.46
C VAL A 634 2.73 -28.10 4.80
N LEU A 635 3.58 -28.27 5.80
CA LEU A 635 4.68 -27.37 6.15
C LEU A 635 5.95 -28.22 6.38
N PRO A 636 7.15 -27.72 6.05
CA PRO A 636 8.41 -28.42 6.34
C PRO A 636 8.59 -28.68 7.85
N GLN A 637 9.14 -29.83 8.24
CA GLN A 637 9.34 -30.15 9.66
C GLN A 637 10.25 -29.12 10.36
N GLU A 638 11.33 -28.70 9.69
CA GLU A 638 12.23 -27.62 10.11
C GLU A 638 11.53 -26.28 10.41
N PHE A 639 10.39 -25.99 9.76
CA PHE A 639 9.57 -24.82 10.03
C PHE A 639 8.79 -25.02 11.33
N LEU A 640 8.19 -26.20 11.52
CA LEU A 640 7.45 -26.54 12.73
C LEU A 640 8.38 -26.53 13.95
N ASP A 641 9.55 -27.16 13.85
CA ASP A 641 10.56 -27.23 14.91
C ASP A 641 11.09 -25.83 15.29
N ALA A 642 11.27 -24.94 14.30
CA ALA A 642 11.76 -23.59 14.54
C ALA A 642 10.72 -22.65 15.21
N TYR A 643 9.43 -22.80 14.88
CA TYR A 643 8.43 -21.78 15.22
C TYR A 643 7.31 -22.28 16.15
N ALA A 644 7.11 -23.59 16.33
CA ALA A 644 6.09 -24.10 17.25
C ALA A 644 6.45 -23.82 18.71
N SER A 645 5.47 -23.35 19.49
CA SER A 645 5.58 -23.14 20.93
C SER A 645 4.29 -23.49 21.64
N GLU A 646 4.31 -23.51 22.99
CA GLU A 646 3.11 -23.74 23.81
C GLU A 646 1.96 -22.75 23.49
N ARG A 647 2.32 -21.54 23.03
CA ARG A 647 1.41 -20.43 22.69
C ARG A 647 1.14 -20.27 21.21
N PHE A 648 1.99 -20.79 20.33
CA PHE A 648 1.83 -20.70 18.88
C PHE A 648 1.93 -22.11 18.28
N ARG A 649 0.78 -22.76 18.18
CA ARG A 649 0.65 -24.19 17.86
C ARG A 649 0.32 -24.37 16.38
N PHE A 650 0.85 -25.44 15.79
CA PHE A 650 0.53 -25.85 14.44
C PHE A 650 -0.25 -27.17 14.50
N VAL A 651 -1.39 -27.22 13.82
CA VAL A 651 -2.31 -28.38 13.83
C VAL A 651 -2.47 -28.86 12.39
N GLN A 652 -1.95 -30.05 12.09
CA GLN A 652 -2.04 -30.58 10.73
C GLN A 652 -3.47 -31.00 10.39
N VAL A 653 -3.88 -30.73 9.16
CA VAL A 653 -5.19 -31.08 8.63
C VAL A 653 -5.07 -31.66 7.23
N ASN A 654 -5.90 -32.67 6.92
CA ASN A 654 -5.98 -33.20 5.57
C ASN A 654 -7.13 -32.54 4.79
N LEU A 655 -6.81 -31.72 3.79
CA LEU A 655 -7.79 -31.04 2.93
C LEU A 655 -8.56 -32.01 2.01
N THR A 656 -8.04 -33.20 1.72
CA THR A 656 -8.67 -34.13 0.76
C THR A 656 -9.95 -34.79 1.26
N GLN A 657 -10.30 -34.62 2.56
CA GLN A 657 -11.57 -35.09 3.13
C GLN A 657 -12.79 -34.26 2.68
N PHE A 658 -12.60 -33.19 1.90
CA PHE A 658 -13.67 -32.28 1.45
C PHE A 658 -13.66 -32.08 -0.07
N ASP A 659 -14.77 -31.57 -0.62
CA ASP A 659 -14.89 -31.23 -2.05
C ASP A 659 -13.75 -30.31 -2.49
N LYS A 660 -12.96 -30.77 -3.47
CA LYS A 660 -11.80 -30.05 -4.01
C LYS A 660 -12.13 -28.65 -4.53
N ARG A 661 -13.39 -28.34 -4.83
CA ARG A 661 -13.86 -27.01 -5.24
C ARG A 661 -13.88 -25.99 -4.09
N TYR A 662 -13.93 -26.39 -2.82
CA TYR A 662 -13.86 -25.40 -1.72
C TYR A 662 -12.53 -24.68 -1.69
N GLY A 663 -12.55 -23.35 -1.81
CA GLY A 663 -11.39 -22.48 -1.65
C GLY A 663 -10.76 -22.54 -0.27
N VAL A 664 -9.51 -22.06 -0.15
CA VAL A 664 -8.76 -21.98 1.12
C VAL A 664 -9.54 -21.27 2.24
N ASN A 665 -10.32 -20.25 1.88
CA ASN A 665 -11.07 -19.41 2.81
C ASN A 665 -12.43 -19.99 3.23
N ASP A 666 -12.94 -20.98 2.50
CA ASP A 666 -14.17 -21.71 2.80
C ASP A 666 -13.84 -22.99 3.59
N VAL A 667 -12.88 -23.79 3.09
CA VAL A 667 -12.55 -25.11 3.65
C VAL A 667 -12.07 -25.04 5.10
N ARG A 668 -11.45 -23.92 5.51
CA ARG A 668 -10.99 -23.68 6.90
C ARG A 668 -12.13 -23.78 7.93
N TYR A 669 -13.36 -23.43 7.57
CA TYR A 669 -14.49 -23.41 8.52
C TYR A 669 -14.87 -24.81 9.03
N PHE A 670 -14.77 -25.85 8.20
CA PHE A 670 -15.01 -27.23 8.63
C PHE A 670 -14.03 -27.70 9.71
N PHE A 671 -12.77 -27.25 9.62
CA PHE A 671 -11.74 -27.57 10.60
C PHE A 671 -11.85 -26.69 11.85
N PHE A 672 -12.14 -25.39 11.71
CA PHE A 672 -12.38 -24.50 12.84
C PHE A 672 -13.55 -24.99 13.70
N GLU A 673 -14.66 -25.42 13.09
CA GLU A 673 -15.78 -26.02 13.83
C GLU A 673 -15.33 -27.26 14.63
N ARG A 674 -14.71 -28.25 13.95
CA ARG A 674 -14.22 -29.49 14.57
C ARG A 674 -13.26 -29.21 15.73
N LEU A 675 -12.34 -28.26 15.56
CA LEU A 675 -11.35 -27.91 16.56
C LEU A 675 -11.99 -27.24 17.80
N VAL A 676 -12.97 -26.34 17.60
CA VAL A 676 -13.74 -25.73 18.70
C VAL A 676 -14.62 -26.74 19.43
N GLN A 677 -15.20 -27.70 18.71
CA GLN A 677 -15.98 -28.80 19.32
C GLN A 677 -15.11 -29.66 20.25
N GLN A 678 -13.88 -29.99 19.80
CA GLN A 678 -12.92 -30.82 20.54
C GLN A 678 -12.35 -30.11 21.78
N ASN A 679 -12.04 -28.82 21.69
CA ASN A 679 -11.45 -28.05 22.79
C ASN A 679 -12.56 -27.35 23.60
N ARG A 680 -13.00 -27.98 24.69
CA ARG A 680 -14.09 -27.50 25.56
C ARG A 680 -13.63 -26.52 26.64
N ASP A 681 -12.33 -26.44 26.89
CA ASP A 681 -11.65 -25.58 27.85
C ASP A 681 -11.55 -24.11 27.39
N TRP A 682 -11.65 -23.85 26.07
CA TRP A 682 -11.59 -22.50 25.52
C TRP A 682 -12.83 -21.69 25.91
N LYS A 683 -12.64 -20.49 26.47
CA LYS A 683 -13.73 -19.60 26.88
C LYS A 683 -14.16 -18.67 25.74
N TYR A 684 -13.18 -18.19 24.97
CA TYR A 684 -13.38 -17.31 23.82
C TYR A 684 -12.58 -17.83 22.62
N ILE A 685 -13.09 -17.57 21.41
CA ILE A 685 -12.38 -17.83 20.16
C ILE A 685 -12.32 -16.55 19.33
N PHE A 686 -11.22 -16.34 18.62
CA PHE A 686 -11.13 -15.36 17.53
C PHE A 686 -10.52 -16.02 16.29
N ILE A 687 -11.17 -15.91 15.14
CA ILE A 687 -10.63 -16.28 13.83
C ILE A 687 -9.98 -15.04 13.24
N VAL A 688 -8.74 -15.18 12.78
CA VAL A 688 -7.99 -14.10 12.11
C VAL A 688 -7.34 -14.61 10.82
N ASP A 689 -7.15 -13.76 9.81
CA ASP A 689 -6.36 -14.11 8.62
C ASP A 689 -4.86 -14.08 8.93
N ALA A 690 -4.13 -15.15 8.59
CA ALA A 690 -2.76 -15.38 9.05
C ALA A 690 -1.74 -14.32 8.57
N PHE A 691 -1.96 -13.76 7.37
CA PHE A 691 -0.94 -13.02 6.63
C PHE A 691 -1.09 -11.50 6.69
N ASP A 692 -2.34 -11.03 6.84
CA ASP A 692 -2.70 -9.61 6.69
C ASP A 692 -3.25 -9.00 8.00
N VAL A 693 -3.22 -9.75 9.12
CA VAL A 693 -3.67 -9.33 10.45
C VAL A 693 -2.51 -9.31 11.45
N ARG A 694 -2.58 -8.39 12.40
CA ARG A 694 -1.72 -8.34 13.59
C ARG A 694 -2.51 -7.87 14.81
N SER A 695 -2.06 -8.22 16.01
CA SER A 695 -2.67 -7.75 17.26
C SER A 695 -2.16 -6.36 17.64
N GLY A 696 -3.05 -5.41 17.84
CA GLY A 696 -2.73 -4.08 18.39
C GLY A 696 -2.74 -4.08 19.92
N MET A 697 -3.67 -4.82 20.53
CA MET A 697 -3.76 -5.09 21.97
C MET A 697 -4.50 -6.41 22.22
N ASN A 698 -4.45 -6.91 23.46
CA ASN A 698 -5.13 -8.15 23.83
C ASN A 698 -6.68 -7.97 23.94
N PRO A 699 -7.51 -8.75 23.20
CA PRO A 699 -8.97 -8.66 23.27
C PRO A 699 -9.59 -9.02 24.63
N CYS A 700 -8.90 -9.80 25.47
CA CYS A 700 -9.39 -10.27 26.78
C CYS A 700 -9.94 -9.15 27.67
N THR A 701 -9.47 -7.92 27.48
CA THR A 701 -9.85 -6.74 28.27
C THR A 701 -11.26 -6.19 27.96
N GLY A 702 -11.88 -6.58 26.84
CA GLY A 702 -13.17 -6.03 26.41
C GLY A 702 -14.13 -6.99 25.72
N MET A 703 -13.79 -8.28 25.59
CA MET A 703 -14.74 -9.30 25.12
C MET A 703 -15.82 -9.58 26.17
N GLN A 704 -17.08 -9.61 25.73
CA GLN A 704 -18.26 -9.82 26.56
C GLN A 704 -18.97 -11.13 26.19
N PRO A 705 -19.59 -11.84 27.15
CA PRO A 705 -20.49 -12.97 26.87
C PRO A 705 -21.65 -12.59 25.95
N GLY A 706 -22.16 -13.55 25.20
CA GLY A 706 -23.32 -13.37 24.31
C GLY A 706 -23.12 -12.46 23.09
N LYS A 707 -21.91 -11.92 22.86
CA LYS A 707 -21.57 -11.08 21.70
C LYS A 707 -20.61 -11.77 20.72
N ILE A 708 -20.80 -11.44 19.45
CA ILE A 708 -19.84 -11.65 18.36
C ILE A 708 -19.10 -10.33 18.08
N TYR A 709 -17.84 -10.43 17.71
CA TYR A 709 -16.97 -9.34 17.30
C TYR A 709 -16.45 -9.65 15.91
N VAL A 710 -16.58 -8.71 14.97
CA VAL A 710 -16.30 -8.97 13.56
C VAL A 710 -15.58 -7.79 12.91
N GLY A 711 -14.79 -8.05 11.87
CA GLY A 711 -14.25 -7.02 11.01
C GLY A 711 -15.36 -6.31 10.23
N GLY A 712 -15.32 -4.99 10.15
CA GLY A 712 -16.21 -4.18 9.32
C GLY A 712 -15.42 -3.40 8.27
N GLU A 713 -15.78 -3.58 7.00
CA GLU A 713 -15.17 -2.82 5.90
C GLU A 713 -15.78 -1.40 5.80
N GLN A 714 -15.20 -0.55 4.96
CA GLN A 714 -15.80 0.78 4.72
C GLN A 714 -16.95 0.69 3.71
N ASP A 715 -16.89 -0.27 2.80
CA ASP A 715 -17.86 -0.43 1.73
C ASP A 715 -19.21 -0.97 2.19
N ARG A 716 -20.24 -0.72 1.37
CA ARG A 716 -21.64 -1.09 1.65
C ARG A 716 -22.03 -2.38 0.95
N LEU A 717 -22.77 -3.22 1.66
CA LEU A 717 -23.12 -4.56 1.22
C LEU A 717 -23.96 -4.55 -0.06
N LYS A 718 -24.97 -3.68 -0.17
CA LYS A 718 -25.97 -3.68 -1.26
C LYS A 718 -25.40 -3.43 -2.66
N LYS A 719 -24.37 -2.59 -2.75
CA LYS A 719 -23.85 -2.05 -4.04
C LYS A 719 -22.48 -2.60 -4.43
N HIS A 720 -21.80 -3.36 -3.55
CA HIS A 720 -20.48 -3.89 -3.85
C HIS A 720 -20.55 -5.01 -4.91
N PRO A 721 -19.97 -4.85 -6.12
CA PRO A 721 -20.15 -5.82 -7.22
C PRO A 721 -19.72 -7.23 -6.86
N TRP A 722 -18.58 -7.36 -6.16
CA TRP A 722 -18.10 -8.65 -5.68
C TRP A 722 -19.08 -9.36 -4.74
N MET A 723 -19.66 -8.67 -3.74
CA MET A 723 -20.63 -9.29 -2.83
C MET A 723 -21.91 -9.71 -3.57
N LYS A 724 -22.41 -8.87 -4.49
CA LYS A 724 -23.54 -9.20 -5.38
C LYS A 724 -23.27 -10.51 -6.13
N ALA A 725 -22.10 -10.65 -6.76
CA ALA A 725 -21.70 -11.87 -7.47
C ALA A 725 -21.62 -13.09 -6.54
N ARG A 726 -21.15 -12.94 -5.29
CA ARG A 726 -21.13 -14.04 -4.31
C ARG A 726 -22.53 -14.49 -3.92
N PHE A 727 -23.45 -13.56 -3.65
CA PHE A 727 -24.85 -13.89 -3.35
C PHE A 727 -25.58 -14.52 -4.55
N GLN A 728 -25.32 -14.04 -5.78
CA GLN A 728 -25.82 -14.68 -7.00
C GLN A 728 -25.31 -16.13 -7.14
N LYS A 729 -24.04 -16.40 -6.80
CA LYS A 729 -23.48 -17.76 -6.76
C LYS A 729 -24.05 -18.63 -5.63
N MET A 730 -24.50 -18.05 -4.51
CA MET A 730 -25.28 -18.79 -3.51
C MET A 730 -26.68 -19.14 -4.03
N GLY A 731 -27.35 -18.20 -4.71
CA GLY A 731 -28.71 -18.41 -5.22
C GLY A 731 -29.77 -18.54 -4.12
N GLY A 732 -30.96 -19.03 -4.51
CA GLY A 732 -32.07 -19.35 -3.60
C GLY A 732 -32.38 -18.27 -2.56
N LYS A 733 -32.65 -18.70 -1.32
CA LYS A 733 -32.97 -17.84 -0.17
C LYS A 733 -31.88 -16.81 0.15
N TYR A 734 -30.61 -17.12 -0.13
CA TYR A 734 -29.47 -16.24 0.14
C TYR A 734 -29.45 -15.05 -0.82
N ASN A 735 -29.61 -15.30 -2.12
CA ASN A 735 -29.72 -14.25 -3.12
C ASN A 735 -31.03 -13.45 -2.96
N GLN A 736 -32.14 -14.12 -2.62
CA GLN A 736 -33.43 -13.45 -2.35
C GLN A 736 -33.33 -12.49 -1.15
N TRP A 737 -32.65 -12.89 -0.07
CA TRP A 737 -32.37 -11.99 1.05
C TRP A 737 -31.51 -10.79 0.61
N TYR A 738 -30.44 -11.05 -0.17
CA TYR A 738 -29.58 -9.99 -0.68
C TYR A 738 -30.33 -8.97 -1.55
N THR A 739 -31.20 -9.41 -2.46
CA THR A 739 -31.92 -8.51 -3.35
C THR A 739 -33.10 -7.80 -2.67
N THR A 740 -33.79 -8.43 -1.72
CA THR A 740 -35.05 -7.90 -1.15
C THR A 740 -34.92 -7.29 0.25
N LYS A 741 -33.89 -7.64 1.04
CA LYS A 741 -33.75 -7.20 2.45
C LYS A 741 -32.52 -6.34 2.73
N VAL A 742 -31.44 -6.47 1.95
CA VAL A 742 -30.23 -5.67 2.17
C VAL A 742 -30.47 -4.20 1.79
N THR A 743 -30.05 -3.30 2.69
CA THR A 743 -30.16 -1.84 2.54
C THR A 743 -28.78 -1.21 2.40
N ASP A 744 -28.72 0.03 1.88
CA ASP A 744 -27.48 0.81 1.75
C ASP A 744 -26.84 1.19 3.12
N LYS A 745 -27.52 0.89 4.24
CA LYS A 745 -27.01 1.09 5.60
C LYS A 745 -26.05 -0.03 6.04
N LEU A 746 -26.19 -1.24 5.48
CA LEU A 746 -25.40 -2.40 5.92
C LEU A 746 -23.97 -2.33 5.36
N LYS A 747 -22.97 -2.48 6.23
CA LYS A 747 -21.56 -2.61 5.86
C LYS A 747 -21.20 -4.05 5.53
N ILE A 748 -20.15 -4.26 4.76
CA ILE A 748 -19.57 -5.61 4.59
C ILE A 748 -18.89 -6.01 5.90
N LEU A 749 -19.25 -7.18 6.42
CA LEU A 749 -18.59 -7.84 7.55
C LEU A 749 -17.52 -8.80 7.02
N ASN A 750 -16.36 -8.86 7.67
CA ASN A 750 -15.17 -9.50 7.12
C ASN A 750 -14.74 -10.75 7.92
N CYS A 751 -14.66 -11.89 7.22
CA CYS A 751 -14.27 -13.22 7.71
C CYS A 751 -12.84 -13.32 8.28
N GLY A 752 -11.97 -12.37 7.95
CA GLY A 752 -10.59 -12.31 8.41
C GLY A 752 -10.44 -11.75 9.82
N LEU A 753 -11.55 -11.33 10.46
CA LEU A 753 -11.64 -11.04 11.89
C LEU A 753 -13.03 -11.47 12.37
N THR A 754 -13.16 -12.56 13.12
CA THR A 754 -14.46 -12.98 13.69
C THR A 754 -14.26 -13.75 15.00
N GLY A 755 -14.76 -13.24 16.12
CA GLY A 755 -14.58 -13.84 17.44
C GLY A 755 -15.72 -13.59 18.41
N GLY A 756 -15.67 -14.22 19.58
CA GLY A 756 -16.74 -14.17 20.57
C GLY A 756 -16.61 -15.26 21.63
N GLN A 757 -17.59 -15.34 22.52
CA GLN A 757 -17.69 -16.44 23.49
C GLN A 757 -17.82 -17.79 22.78
N ARG A 758 -17.22 -18.85 23.34
CA ARG A 758 -17.16 -20.18 22.69
C ARG A 758 -18.50 -20.67 22.16
N ASP A 759 -19.58 -20.61 22.92
CA ASP A 759 -20.87 -21.13 22.49
C ASP A 759 -21.52 -20.29 21.38
N MET A 760 -21.21 -19.00 21.30
CA MET A 760 -21.63 -18.13 20.20
C MET A 760 -20.81 -18.42 18.94
N MET A 761 -19.49 -18.58 19.10
CA MET A 761 -18.59 -18.96 18.00
C MET A 761 -18.88 -20.36 17.46
N LEU A 762 -19.23 -21.32 18.31
CA LEU A 762 -19.62 -22.66 17.88
C LEU A 762 -20.93 -22.63 17.08
N LYS A 763 -21.95 -21.91 17.55
CA LYS A 763 -23.19 -21.70 16.78
C LYS A 763 -22.92 -21.05 15.42
N LEU A 764 -22.08 -20.01 15.39
CA LEU A 764 -21.68 -19.34 14.15
C LEU A 764 -20.92 -20.28 13.20
N LEU A 765 -19.97 -21.06 13.71
CA LEU A 765 -19.19 -22.04 12.94
C LEU A 765 -20.08 -23.15 12.36
N SER A 766 -20.98 -23.73 13.17
CA SER A 766 -21.94 -24.73 12.68
C SER A 766 -22.87 -24.16 11.61
N ARG A 767 -23.31 -22.90 11.74
CA ARG A 767 -24.11 -22.23 10.71
C ARG A 767 -23.31 -21.93 9.44
N MET A 768 -22.04 -21.52 9.56
CA MET A 768 -21.12 -21.36 8.43
C MET A 768 -20.96 -22.68 7.66
N VAL A 769 -20.70 -23.77 8.37
CA VAL A 769 -20.56 -25.12 7.78
C VAL A 769 -21.86 -25.57 7.10
N GLN A 770 -23.01 -25.42 7.75
CA GLN A 770 -24.32 -25.75 7.18
C GLN A 770 -24.67 -24.91 5.94
N VAL A 771 -24.35 -23.61 5.93
CA VAL A 771 -24.59 -22.74 4.75
C VAL A 771 -23.65 -23.12 3.61
N LEU A 772 -22.36 -23.37 3.88
CA LEU A 772 -21.41 -23.81 2.87
C LEU A 772 -21.78 -25.20 2.31
N GLN A 773 -22.36 -26.09 3.12
CA GLN A 773 -22.81 -27.43 2.72
C GLN A 773 -24.21 -27.48 2.11
N ASP A 774 -24.98 -26.39 2.12
CA ASP A 774 -26.37 -26.36 1.65
C ASP A 774 -26.46 -26.87 0.19
N PRO A 775 -27.20 -27.97 -0.08
CA PRO A 775 -27.29 -28.57 -1.41
C PRO A 775 -28.01 -27.67 -2.41
N ALA A 776 -28.79 -26.69 -1.96
CA ALA A 776 -29.49 -25.73 -2.81
C ALA A 776 -28.62 -24.55 -3.29
N LEU A 777 -27.32 -24.51 -2.94
CA LEU A 777 -26.40 -23.50 -3.45
C LEU A 777 -26.23 -23.61 -4.97
N ALA A 778 -26.56 -22.55 -5.71
CA ALA A 778 -26.50 -22.54 -7.17
C ALA A 778 -25.10 -22.89 -7.73
N ILE A 779 -24.02 -22.49 -7.05
CA ILE A 779 -22.65 -22.81 -7.44
C ILE A 779 -22.36 -24.32 -7.47
N ARG A 780 -23.09 -25.16 -6.72
CA ARG A 780 -22.87 -26.62 -6.68
C ARG A 780 -23.17 -27.30 -8.01
N GLN A 781 -24.13 -26.75 -8.75
CA GLN A 781 -24.52 -27.22 -10.09
C GLN A 781 -23.51 -26.81 -11.17
N LYS A 782 -22.48 -26.04 -10.82
CA LYS A 782 -21.44 -25.56 -11.74
C LYS A 782 -20.08 -26.19 -11.46
N ASN A 783 -19.26 -26.29 -12.50
CA ASN A 783 -17.86 -26.70 -12.39
C ASN A 783 -16.96 -25.48 -12.06
N GLU A 784 -17.25 -24.81 -10.94
CA GLU A 784 -16.54 -23.61 -10.47
C GLU A 784 -16.07 -23.80 -9.01
N ASP A 785 -15.00 -23.10 -8.62
CA ASP A 785 -14.53 -23.10 -7.23
C ASP A 785 -15.52 -22.39 -6.28
N ILE A 786 -15.87 -23.09 -5.20
CA ILE A 786 -16.74 -22.61 -4.13
C ILE A 786 -15.93 -21.67 -3.23
N ASN A 787 -16.32 -20.40 -3.25
CA ASN A 787 -15.70 -19.32 -2.48
C ASN A 787 -16.82 -18.37 -2.03
N LEU A 788 -17.43 -18.67 -0.89
CA LEU A 788 -18.69 -18.10 -0.41
C LEU A 788 -18.62 -17.57 1.02
N ASN A 789 -17.55 -17.81 1.76
CA ASN A 789 -17.45 -17.49 3.19
C ASN A 789 -17.92 -16.06 3.56
N MET A 790 -17.52 -15.04 2.81
CA MET A 790 -17.92 -13.65 3.06
C MET A 790 -19.43 -13.45 2.94
N ALA A 791 -20.06 -14.01 1.90
CA ALA A 791 -21.50 -13.90 1.72
C ALA A 791 -22.26 -14.73 2.77
N ALA A 792 -21.77 -15.94 3.08
CA ALA A 792 -22.31 -16.78 4.15
C ALA A 792 -22.26 -16.08 5.51
N LEU A 793 -21.11 -15.50 5.89
CA LEU A 793 -20.95 -14.77 7.16
C LEU A 793 -21.87 -13.56 7.23
N ASN A 794 -21.93 -12.74 6.16
CA ASN A 794 -22.80 -11.56 6.15
C ASN A 794 -24.28 -11.97 6.27
N TYR A 795 -24.72 -13.02 5.57
CA TYR A 795 -26.07 -13.56 5.73
C TYR A 795 -26.32 -14.01 7.18
N ILE A 796 -25.48 -14.88 7.73
CA ILE A 796 -25.69 -15.45 9.08
C ILE A 796 -25.69 -14.34 10.13
N LEU A 797 -24.74 -13.38 10.08
CA LEU A 797 -24.67 -12.33 11.10
C LEU A 797 -25.85 -11.35 11.03
N TYR A 798 -26.26 -10.90 9.84
CA TYR A 798 -27.39 -9.98 9.69
C TYR A 798 -28.78 -10.64 9.79
N VAL A 799 -28.90 -11.97 9.65
CA VAL A 799 -30.19 -12.68 9.73
C VAL A 799 -30.38 -13.41 11.06
N GLU A 800 -29.34 -14.06 11.57
CA GLU A 800 -29.43 -15.00 12.69
C GLU A 800 -28.80 -14.45 13.99
N PHE A 801 -27.91 -13.45 13.87
CA PHE A 801 -27.24 -12.77 14.99
C PHE A 801 -27.51 -11.26 15.02
N ASP A 802 -28.60 -10.79 14.43
CA ASP A 802 -28.92 -9.35 14.43
C ASP A 802 -28.98 -8.78 15.86
N GLY A 803 -28.44 -7.58 16.03
CA GLY A 803 -28.21 -6.94 17.33
C GLY A 803 -27.18 -7.60 18.26
N LYS A 804 -26.57 -8.74 17.89
CA LYS A 804 -25.64 -9.52 18.74
C LYS A 804 -24.17 -9.46 18.30
N PHE A 805 -23.83 -8.69 17.26
CA PHE A 805 -22.45 -8.49 16.82
C PHE A 805 -22.00 -7.03 16.88
N GLN A 806 -20.69 -6.82 17.01
CA GLN A 806 -20.04 -5.51 17.05
C GLN A 806 -18.83 -5.48 16.09
N TYR A 807 -18.63 -4.35 15.42
CA TYR A 807 -17.46 -4.04 14.59
C TYR A 807 -16.97 -2.61 14.86
N GLY A 808 -15.82 -2.24 14.31
CA GLY A 808 -15.13 -0.97 14.57
C GLY A 808 -14.34 -0.98 15.89
N PRO A 809 -13.70 0.14 16.27
CA PRO A 809 -12.95 0.22 17.53
C PRO A 809 -13.80 -0.12 18.77
N PRO A 810 -13.25 -0.84 19.77
CA PRO A 810 -11.87 -1.31 19.87
C PRO A 810 -11.59 -2.62 19.11
N VAL A 811 -12.57 -3.22 18.43
CA VAL A 811 -12.40 -4.53 17.76
C VAL A 811 -11.32 -4.50 16.70
N HIS A 812 -11.31 -3.46 15.84
CA HIS A 812 -10.31 -3.37 14.77
C HIS A 812 -10.03 -1.95 14.27
N SER A 813 -8.87 -1.79 13.61
CA SER A 813 -8.48 -0.62 12.81
C SER A 813 -9.41 -0.38 11.63
N ALA A 814 -9.33 0.77 10.96
CA ALA A 814 -9.97 0.88 9.65
C ALA A 814 -9.35 -0.16 8.67
N TYR A 815 -10.19 -0.92 7.97
CA TYR A 815 -9.76 -1.94 7.00
C TYR A 815 -9.09 -1.30 5.77
N LYS A 816 -7.99 -1.89 5.29
CA LYS A 816 -7.15 -1.39 4.18
C LYS A 816 -6.64 0.05 4.41
N ARG A 817 -6.27 0.36 5.64
CA ARG A 817 -5.66 1.65 6.04
C ARG A 817 -4.27 1.51 6.67
N PHE A 818 -3.78 0.28 6.90
CA PHE A 818 -2.39 0.03 7.30
C PHE A 818 -1.99 0.81 8.55
N GLU A 819 -2.90 0.88 9.53
CA GLU A 819 -2.77 1.62 10.80
C GLU A 819 -1.77 0.96 11.78
N ASN A 820 -0.60 0.57 11.26
CA ASN A 820 0.43 -0.28 11.86
C ASN A 820 1.15 0.32 13.07
N LYS A 821 0.63 1.39 13.66
CA LYS A 821 1.09 1.98 14.94
C LYS A 821 0.02 1.96 16.03
N ARG A 822 -1.23 1.61 15.72
CA ARG A 822 -2.33 1.56 16.69
C ARG A 822 -2.13 0.44 17.71
N LYS A 823 -2.34 0.80 18.98
CA LYS A 823 -2.31 -0.05 20.18
C LYS A 823 -3.59 0.07 21.02
N ASP A 824 -4.60 0.76 20.48
CA ASP A 824 -5.91 1.06 21.06
C ASP A 824 -7.04 0.22 20.45
N VAL A 825 -6.69 -0.69 19.53
CA VAL A 825 -7.59 -1.66 18.89
C VAL A 825 -7.00 -3.06 18.98
N TRP A 826 -7.87 -4.06 19.14
CA TRP A 826 -7.49 -5.46 19.27
C TRP A 826 -6.72 -5.96 18.05
N TRP A 827 -7.23 -5.63 16.86
CA TRP A 827 -6.69 -6.08 15.58
C TRP A 827 -6.39 -4.90 14.64
N VAL A 828 -5.25 -4.95 13.96
CA VAL A 828 -5.03 -4.17 12.74
C VAL A 828 -5.11 -5.15 11.57
N HIS A 829 -6.00 -4.89 10.63
CA HIS A 829 -6.27 -5.77 9.48
C HIS A 829 -6.22 -4.98 8.18
N LYS A 830 -5.18 -5.26 7.39
CA LYS A 830 -4.73 -4.41 6.27
C LYS A 830 -4.55 -2.98 6.79
#